data_AF-A0A933XX30-F1
#
_entry.id   AF-A0A933XX30-F1
#
_cell.length_a   1.000
_cell.length_b   1.000
_cell.length_c   1.000
_cell.angle_alpha   90.00
_cell.angle_beta   90.00
_cell.angle_gamma   90.00
#
_symmetry.space_group_name_H-M   'P 1'
#
loop_
_entity.id
_entity.type
_entity.pdbx_description
1 polymer ?
#
loop_
_entity_poly.entity_id
_entity_poly.type
_entity_poly.pdbx_seq_one_letter_code
_entity_poly.pdbx_strand_id
1 'polypeptide(L)'
;MIEADSDPNTDLKIYVDPHEGGAATQLKIVSVEWGRLVDIKDSTGATVFSDIVVRDSILTQGSFTLDVDPISARQTLTINKLYGSAEFKAALDQALHLQSVLSKSLDPSELPPFTALPRNSAMLVTFNDLLDPKRIDGTTIRMMTEYPPDQPFEARIIGDPNHGDRVDFDGKVKFYSTRVIVDMTVSQDEAAAANPPLVVNSIGLPAAVDANKPNVLLRIPTKTDTASSQFEVLENLTGHRLSFTGNGPVDNTVATLDVIRAVRSMGSTVVTGDPSNGFLADNLPPEIIGEQGVVVVVTDDPASSDPSDLLVDLTFGTTVCAQAVRPDDVLDLGGERATASALSLTPINGVVTGAQFHLNSGSDLTTFLAGGSGEFITTWLPTAGVLPDCFVEYSPDPLTAPNVGLATQMVATVKFSEPMDPATMQAFDTFTITRTTAGLSALRKNVIGSLAGSQDLRDYTFQPTLPLRHAQGTAEIFQLDVVGGSTGVRDLAGNALLNSLPAVTFTIDPNEPTQTSDGFVLKFSSPDEDIPSFATSFDTPEVRGQHLYDLTRGIIRPRPLTRFSAQADQSKPVVGAMIPFTQAIQTPLSNLGSKMMGVWRYHDVGFSLVDEGTMNLDVEGLNWAPFGAGVAVDQFPLFQLSLTHSRYLPDEEINTQTLLPTKTLSGLVATFSQNVASSANDPLKVVHPKDYGYILTPADTFVSSTATLMHPWPLNRQIPAGLNPTYYTWRDTAVQTLGAPNGYGADTGRLIQVTGLGKAGSPYGKDQVPTVGLPLLFEFRCYPNDSSIGLNGFKIALALNSSAAPFFRAFSTGGILASGQPKKVDPDNEPTAQGGVNPITGLTTPALDNSFYYGQADFVVRISRSHSIWFDSQLGSPVYYTPLVEPTPSQQPAGTSLVFAYRGATTLTPAPSGGSAKGTYINADNIDFYGDSKIVALGGTAASAFTVGFVTPGDNTWKPNLTSLSGAKFFQFRVSFLSNAATGLYPELSAVAFPISN
;
A
#
# COMPACT_ATOMS: atom_id res chain seq x y z
N MET A 1 -24.63 13.80 42.50
CA MET A 1 -25.38 14.31 41.33
C MET A 1 -26.85 14.28 41.67
N ILE A 2 -27.52 15.43 41.59
CA ILE A 2 -28.97 15.55 41.73
C ILE A 2 -29.52 15.46 40.30
N GLU A 3 -30.14 14.34 39.94
CA GLU A 3 -31.01 14.25 38.74
C GLU A 3 -32.27 15.05 39.06
N ALA A 4 -32.49 16.19 38.40
CA ALA A 4 -33.66 17.01 38.68
C ALA A 4 -34.02 17.98 37.54
N ASP A 5 -34.11 17.54 36.29
CA ASP A 5 -35.04 18.19 35.35
C ASP A 5 -35.31 17.35 34.08
N SER A 6 -36.49 17.52 33.49
CA SER A 6 -36.88 16.98 32.18
C SER A 6 -37.01 18.11 31.17
N ASP A 7 -36.45 18.00 29.96
CA ASP A 7 -36.60 19.03 28.90
C ASP A 7 -38.05 19.13 28.47
N PRO A 8 -38.76 20.27 28.69
CA PRO A 8 -40.15 20.40 28.28
C PRO A 8 -40.36 20.36 26.77
N ASN A 9 -39.29 20.39 25.96
CA ASN A 9 -39.36 20.27 24.50
C ASN A 9 -39.02 18.86 23.98
N THR A 10 -38.33 18.02 24.76
CA THR A 10 -37.84 16.70 24.31
C THR A 10 -38.12 15.54 25.29
N ASP A 11 -38.65 15.81 26.49
CA ASP A 11 -38.87 14.88 27.61
C ASP A 11 -37.60 14.16 28.16
N LEU A 12 -36.44 14.40 27.53
CA LEU A 12 -35.12 13.86 27.89
C LEU A 12 -34.62 14.38 29.25
N LYS A 13 -33.77 13.58 29.89
CA LYS A 13 -33.24 13.83 31.25
C LYS A 13 -31.85 14.48 31.19
N ILE A 14 -31.57 15.40 32.11
CA ILE A 14 -30.31 16.15 32.15
C ILE A 14 -29.57 16.01 33.49
N TYR A 15 -28.24 16.10 33.41
CA TYR A 15 -27.31 16.22 34.51
C TYR A 15 -26.90 17.68 34.71
N VAL A 16 -27.08 18.16 35.95
CA VAL A 16 -26.58 19.48 36.36
C VAL A 16 -25.12 19.36 36.77
N ASP A 17 -24.23 19.90 35.94
CA ASP A 17 -22.79 19.93 36.18
C ASP A 17 -22.37 21.16 37.01
N PRO A 18 -21.21 21.14 37.69
CA PRO A 18 -20.67 22.35 38.32
C PRO A 18 -20.33 23.43 37.27
N HIS A 19 -20.87 24.64 37.44
CA HIS A 19 -20.60 25.80 36.56
C HIS A 19 -20.67 27.12 37.34
N GLU A 20 -20.28 28.23 36.69
CA GLU A 20 -20.41 29.61 37.21
C GLU A 20 -21.57 30.39 36.56
N GLY A 21 -22.49 29.67 35.91
CA GLY A 21 -23.72 30.23 35.33
C GLY A 21 -23.48 30.92 33.98
N GLY A 22 -22.41 30.55 33.29
CA GLY A 22 -21.94 31.19 32.07
C GLY A 22 -21.14 32.47 32.31
N ALA A 23 -20.82 32.79 33.57
CA ALA A 23 -20.16 34.02 34.01
C ALA A 23 -18.69 33.85 34.44
N ALA A 24 -18.08 32.68 34.21
CA ALA A 24 -16.68 32.45 34.54
C ALA A 24 -15.77 33.44 33.79
N THR A 25 -14.91 34.12 34.54
CA THR A 25 -13.95 35.09 33.96
C THR A 25 -12.78 34.42 33.23
N GLN A 26 -12.60 33.10 33.43
CA GLN A 26 -11.64 32.27 32.72
C GLN A 26 -12.29 30.93 32.37
N LEU A 27 -12.65 30.75 31.11
CA LEU A 27 -13.06 29.45 30.58
C LEU A 27 -11.84 28.52 30.52
N LYS A 28 -11.99 27.30 31.04
CA LYS A 28 -10.94 26.28 31.14
C LYS A 28 -11.50 24.89 30.88
N ILE A 29 -10.65 24.03 30.34
CA ILE A 29 -10.86 22.59 30.20
C ILE A 29 -10.63 21.93 31.56
N VAL A 30 -11.62 21.20 32.03
CA VAL A 30 -11.59 20.41 33.26
C VAL A 30 -11.06 19.01 32.97
N SER A 31 -11.60 18.35 31.95
CA SER A 31 -11.18 17.02 31.50
C SER A 31 -11.29 16.90 29.98
N VAL A 32 -10.50 15.98 29.43
CA VAL A 32 -10.69 15.45 28.08
C VAL A 32 -10.74 13.94 28.23
N GLU A 33 -11.85 13.35 27.85
CA GLU A 33 -12.17 11.94 28.02
C GLU A 33 -12.65 11.38 26.68
N TRP A 34 -12.76 10.06 26.57
CA TRP A 34 -13.27 9.42 25.36
C TRP A 34 -14.06 8.14 25.69
N GLY A 35 -14.92 7.75 24.76
CA GLY A 35 -15.78 6.59 24.87
C GLY A 35 -16.57 6.29 23.60
N ARG A 36 -17.64 5.52 23.75
CA ARG A 36 -18.60 5.17 22.70
C ARG A 36 -19.81 6.09 22.79
N LEU A 37 -20.27 6.63 21.67
CA LEU A 37 -21.51 7.42 21.61
C LEU A 37 -22.71 6.47 21.45
N VAL A 38 -23.72 6.60 22.30
CA VAL A 38 -24.93 5.76 22.27
C VAL A 38 -26.18 6.55 22.67
N ASP A 39 -27.35 6.03 22.30
CA ASP A 39 -28.61 6.34 22.98
C ASP A 39 -28.85 5.34 24.13
N ILE A 40 -29.33 5.79 25.28
CA ILE A 40 -29.61 4.91 26.43
C ILE A 40 -31.11 4.66 26.54
N LYS A 41 -31.50 3.38 26.56
CA LYS A 41 -32.85 2.91 26.88
C LYS A 41 -32.91 2.22 28.24
N ASP A 42 -34.08 2.22 28.86
CA ASP A 42 -34.34 1.42 30.07
C ASP A 42 -34.96 0.05 29.75
N SER A 43 -35.26 -0.76 30.77
CA SER A 43 -35.83 -2.11 30.57
C SER A 43 -37.21 -2.15 29.90
N THR A 44 -37.90 -1.01 29.75
CA THR A 44 -39.18 -0.90 29.05
C THR A 44 -39.01 -0.55 27.58
N GLY A 45 -37.78 -0.26 27.14
CA GLY A 45 -37.48 0.22 25.78
C GLY A 45 -37.59 1.74 25.62
N ALA A 46 -37.92 2.48 26.68
CA ALA A 46 -38.00 3.93 26.63
C ALA A 46 -36.61 4.58 26.59
N THR A 47 -36.38 5.48 25.62
CA THR A 47 -35.14 6.27 25.55
C THR A 47 -35.09 7.27 26.70
N VAL A 48 -33.99 7.26 27.45
CA VAL A 48 -33.76 8.11 28.63
C VAL A 48 -32.78 9.24 28.30
N PHE A 49 -31.70 8.90 27.59
CA PHE A 49 -30.65 9.83 27.16
C PHE A 49 -30.33 9.59 25.70
N SER A 50 -30.01 10.65 24.96
CA SER A 50 -29.62 10.58 23.55
C SER A 50 -28.22 11.17 23.36
N ASP A 51 -27.46 10.69 22.38
CA ASP A 51 -26.11 11.18 22.08
C ASP A 51 -25.23 11.29 23.36
N ILE A 52 -25.19 10.24 24.17
CA ILE A 52 -24.40 10.22 25.41
C ILE A 52 -23.15 9.35 25.25
N VAL A 53 -22.01 9.86 25.72
CA VAL A 53 -20.74 9.12 25.68
C VAL A 53 -20.66 8.18 26.88
N VAL A 54 -20.49 6.89 26.61
CA VAL A 54 -20.32 5.83 27.61
C VAL A 54 -18.96 5.15 27.47
N ARG A 55 -18.55 4.41 28.50
CA ARG A 55 -17.28 3.72 28.54
C ARG A 55 -17.17 2.67 27.42
N ASP A 56 -16.01 2.63 26.79
CA ASP A 56 -15.65 1.75 25.67
C ASP A 56 -15.85 0.24 25.94
N SER A 57 -15.56 -0.20 27.16
CA SER A 57 -15.61 -1.61 27.58
C SER A 57 -17.02 -2.14 27.88
N ILE A 58 -18.08 -1.35 27.65
CA ILE A 58 -19.46 -1.84 27.78
C ILE A 58 -19.77 -2.77 26.60
N LEU A 59 -20.22 -3.98 26.94
CA LEU A 59 -20.65 -5.01 26.01
C LEU A 59 -22.00 -5.58 26.49
N THR A 60 -22.69 -6.32 25.62
CA THR A 60 -23.94 -7.03 25.95
C THR A 60 -23.68 -8.12 26.99
N GLN A 61 -23.84 -7.77 28.27
CA GLN A 61 -23.67 -8.67 29.41
C GLN A 61 -24.33 -8.10 30.67
N GLY A 62 -25.03 -8.96 31.41
CA GLY A 62 -25.55 -8.63 32.74
C GLY A 62 -26.59 -7.51 32.71
N SER A 63 -26.21 -6.33 33.21
CA SER A 63 -27.09 -5.15 33.27
C SER A 63 -27.21 -4.40 31.94
N PHE A 64 -26.42 -4.74 30.93
CA PHE A 64 -26.34 -4.00 29.67
C PHE A 64 -26.66 -4.89 28.47
N THR A 65 -27.38 -4.31 27.52
CA THR A 65 -27.54 -4.84 26.16
C THR A 65 -27.14 -3.72 25.20
N LEU A 66 -26.03 -3.89 24.50
CA LEU A 66 -25.59 -2.99 23.45
C LEU A 66 -26.07 -3.55 22.11
N ASP A 67 -26.74 -2.70 21.35
CA ASP A 67 -27.34 -3.04 20.07
C ASP A 67 -26.98 -1.98 19.02
N VAL A 68 -26.92 -2.39 17.76
CA VAL A 68 -26.62 -1.51 16.63
C VAL A 68 -27.72 -1.68 15.61
N ASP A 69 -28.38 -0.58 15.28
CA ASP A 69 -29.35 -0.58 14.19
C ASP A 69 -28.61 -0.87 12.87
N PRO A 70 -28.94 -1.97 12.16
CA PRO A 70 -28.22 -2.39 10.96
C PRO A 70 -28.36 -1.38 9.80
N ILE A 71 -29.33 -0.47 9.87
CA ILE A 71 -29.65 0.48 8.80
C ILE A 71 -29.22 1.89 9.20
N SER A 72 -29.62 2.38 10.38
CA SER A 72 -29.27 3.74 10.82
C SER A 72 -27.87 3.86 11.41
N ALA A 73 -27.19 2.74 11.67
CA ALA A 73 -25.89 2.67 12.35
C ALA A 73 -25.89 3.23 13.79
N ARG A 74 -27.05 3.65 14.31
CA ARG A 74 -27.15 4.17 15.67
C ARG A 74 -26.94 3.05 16.68
N GLN A 75 -26.15 3.35 17.69
CA GLN A 75 -25.86 2.42 18.77
C GLN A 75 -26.77 2.71 19.95
N THR A 76 -27.44 1.68 20.45
CA THR A 76 -28.33 1.78 21.61
C THR A 76 -27.79 0.94 22.76
N LEU A 77 -27.64 1.55 23.92
CA LEU A 77 -27.36 0.85 25.17
C LEU A 77 -28.66 0.73 25.98
N THR A 78 -29.23 -0.47 26.02
CA THR A 78 -30.31 -0.78 26.95
C THR A 78 -29.74 -1.16 28.31
N ILE A 79 -30.08 -0.38 29.34
CA ILE A 79 -29.86 -0.76 30.73
C ILE A 79 -31.05 -1.65 31.14
N ASN A 80 -30.77 -2.91 31.47
CA ASN A 80 -31.75 -3.94 31.80
C ASN A 80 -32.38 -3.75 33.21
N LYS A 81 -32.67 -2.50 33.56
CA LYS A 81 -33.31 -2.02 34.79
C LYS A 81 -34.28 -0.89 34.46
N LEU A 82 -35.31 -0.73 35.26
CA LEU A 82 -36.29 0.34 35.10
C LEU A 82 -35.65 1.68 35.48
N TYR A 83 -35.89 2.72 34.67
CA TYR A 83 -35.45 4.07 34.98
C TYR A 83 -35.95 4.53 36.36
N GLY A 84 -35.11 5.24 37.11
CA GLY A 84 -35.39 5.70 38.48
C GLY A 84 -35.15 4.67 39.59
N SER A 85 -34.82 3.42 39.25
CA SER A 85 -34.36 2.43 40.24
C SER A 85 -32.92 2.69 40.70
N ALA A 86 -32.57 2.23 41.90
CA ALA A 86 -31.20 2.34 42.42
C ALA A 86 -30.20 1.53 41.57
N GLU A 87 -30.67 0.41 41.02
CA GLU A 87 -29.91 -0.47 40.15
C GLU A 87 -29.64 0.16 38.78
N PHE A 88 -30.61 0.87 38.21
CA PHE A 88 -30.41 1.64 36.97
C PHE A 88 -29.36 2.73 37.19
N LYS A 89 -29.47 3.49 38.29
CA LYS A 89 -28.49 4.54 38.61
C LYS A 89 -27.07 3.99 38.77
N ALA A 90 -26.91 2.88 39.48
CA ALA A 90 -25.61 2.23 39.65
C ALA A 90 -25.03 1.73 38.31
N ALA A 91 -25.87 1.19 37.42
CA ALA A 91 -25.45 0.77 36.09
C ALA A 91 -25.07 1.97 35.21
N LEU A 92 -25.83 3.06 35.28
CA LEU A 92 -25.52 4.29 34.55
C LEU A 92 -24.22 4.94 35.05
N ASP A 93 -24.01 5.04 36.36
CA ASP A 93 -22.75 5.54 36.94
C ASP A 93 -21.55 4.69 36.48
N GLN A 94 -21.73 3.37 36.37
CA GLN A 94 -20.71 2.48 35.80
C GLN A 94 -20.47 2.76 34.31
N ALA A 95 -21.53 3.04 33.55
CA ALA A 95 -21.45 3.32 32.13
C ALA A 95 -20.74 4.65 31.82
N LEU A 96 -20.89 5.65 32.69
CA LEU A 96 -20.30 7.00 32.53
C LEU A 96 -18.84 7.11 33.04
N HIS A 97 -18.20 6.00 33.40
CA HIS A 97 -16.79 5.99 33.83
C HIS A 97 -15.83 5.97 32.63
N LEU A 98 -15.69 7.10 31.95
CA LEU A 98 -14.93 7.25 30.70
C LEU A 98 -13.40 7.13 30.86
N GLN A 99 -12.71 6.98 29.73
CA GLN A 99 -11.25 6.93 29.67
C GLN A 99 -10.66 8.34 29.52
N SER A 100 -9.66 8.70 30.33
CA SER A 100 -9.02 10.02 30.23
C SER A 100 -7.98 10.10 29.11
N VAL A 101 -7.93 11.23 28.42
CA VAL A 101 -6.88 11.57 27.46
C VAL A 101 -5.69 12.22 28.19
N LEU A 102 -4.51 11.62 28.05
CA LEU A 102 -3.27 12.17 28.56
C LEU A 102 -3.01 13.57 27.96
N SER A 103 -2.58 14.49 28.81
CA SER A 103 -2.23 15.86 28.42
C SER A 103 -0.84 15.91 27.76
N LYS A 104 -0.75 15.42 26.52
CA LYS A 104 0.46 15.37 25.68
C LYS A 104 0.48 16.49 24.62
N SER A 105 1.68 16.93 24.24
CA SER A 105 1.96 17.94 23.21
C SER A 105 2.60 17.33 21.95
N LEU A 106 3.02 18.18 21.00
CA LEU A 106 3.81 17.80 19.82
C LEU A 106 5.31 18.04 19.99
N ASP A 107 5.79 18.33 21.20
CA ASP A 107 7.22 18.51 21.47
C ASP A 107 7.99 17.21 21.15
N PRO A 108 9.04 17.25 20.30
CA PRO A 108 9.83 16.07 19.97
C PRO A 108 10.52 15.39 21.16
N SER A 109 10.65 16.07 22.30
CA SER A 109 11.18 15.51 23.55
C SER A 109 10.15 14.70 24.34
N GLU A 110 8.88 14.73 23.94
CA GLU A 110 7.81 14.05 24.63
C GLU A 110 7.78 12.56 24.29
N LEU A 111 8.00 11.73 25.32
CA LEU A 111 8.12 10.28 25.15
C LEU A 111 6.73 9.59 25.10
N PRO A 112 6.59 8.48 24.34
CA PRO A 112 5.40 7.63 24.39
C PRO A 112 5.17 7.04 25.80
N PRO A 113 3.97 6.53 26.11
CA PRO A 113 2.82 6.37 25.21
C PRO A 113 1.98 7.65 25.07
N PHE A 114 1.43 7.84 23.87
CA PHE A 114 0.29 8.73 23.63
C PHE A 114 -1.01 7.96 23.90
N THR A 115 -2.08 8.66 24.28
CA THR A 115 -3.40 8.03 24.40
C THR A 115 -3.78 7.40 23.08
N ALA A 116 -4.08 6.11 23.08
CA ALA A 116 -4.57 5.38 21.92
C ALA A 116 -6.09 5.55 21.85
N LEU A 117 -6.58 6.18 20.79
CA LEU A 117 -7.98 6.51 20.59
C LEU A 117 -8.57 5.64 19.47
N PRO A 118 -9.58 4.80 19.72
CA PRO A 118 -10.25 4.05 18.65
C PRO A 118 -10.80 4.99 17.58
N ARG A 119 -10.74 4.56 16.32
CA ARG A 119 -11.00 5.43 15.16
C ARG A 119 -12.43 5.96 15.10
N ASN A 120 -13.39 5.16 15.54
CA ASN A 120 -14.82 5.46 15.62
C ASN A 120 -15.30 5.78 17.05
N SER A 121 -14.41 6.28 17.91
CA SER A 121 -14.79 6.74 19.25
C SER A 121 -15.18 8.22 19.25
N ALA A 122 -15.91 8.63 20.30
CA ALA A 122 -16.21 10.03 20.56
C ALA A 122 -15.31 10.57 21.68
N MET A 123 -14.85 11.81 21.54
CA MET A 123 -14.11 12.54 22.57
C MET A 123 -15.03 13.53 23.28
N LEU A 124 -14.98 13.56 24.60
CA LEU A 124 -15.74 14.46 25.46
C LEU A 124 -14.80 15.50 26.08
N VAL A 125 -15.04 16.78 25.81
CA VAL A 125 -14.28 17.90 26.39
C VAL A 125 -15.16 18.60 27.41
N THR A 126 -14.78 18.54 28.69
CA THR A 126 -15.53 19.15 29.79
C THR A 126 -14.94 20.52 30.13
N PHE A 127 -15.78 21.53 30.26
CA PHE A 127 -15.40 22.89 30.64
C PHE A 127 -15.90 23.24 32.04
N ASN A 128 -15.31 24.27 32.64
CA ASN A 128 -15.69 24.72 33.99
C ASN A 128 -16.93 25.62 34.03
N ASP A 129 -17.57 25.89 32.89
CA ASP A 129 -18.72 26.80 32.79
C ASP A 129 -19.61 26.51 31.56
N LEU A 130 -20.77 27.16 31.49
CA LEU A 130 -21.75 27.01 30.40
C LEU A 130 -21.28 27.67 29.10
N LEU A 131 -21.34 26.93 27.99
CA LEU A 131 -20.83 27.35 26.68
C LEU A 131 -21.89 28.06 25.82
N ASP A 132 -21.46 29.02 24.99
CA ASP A 132 -22.33 29.59 23.95
C ASP A 132 -22.52 28.57 22.80
N PRO A 133 -23.74 28.06 22.56
CA PRO A 133 -23.99 27.05 21.52
C PRO A 133 -23.63 27.54 20.12
N LYS A 134 -23.64 28.85 19.87
CA LYS A 134 -23.24 29.41 18.55
C LYS A 134 -21.75 29.31 18.28
N ARG A 135 -20.94 29.00 19.29
CA ARG A 135 -19.48 28.90 19.21
C ARG A 135 -18.99 27.46 19.37
N ILE A 136 -19.88 26.47 19.29
CA ILE A 136 -19.54 25.05 19.32
C ILE A 136 -19.62 24.53 17.89
N ASP A 137 -18.48 24.54 17.19
CA ASP A 137 -18.38 24.02 15.81
C ASP A 137 -16.94 23.61 15.46
N GLY A 138 -16.74 23.11 14.23
CA GLY A 138 -15.44 22.72 13.70
C GLY A 138 -14.44 23.87 13.45
N THR A 139 -14.85 25.12 13.61
CA THR A 139 -13.97 26.28 13.48
C THR A 139 -13.33 26.66 14.79
N THR A 140 -14.04 26.46 15.91
CA THR A 140 -13.57 26.77 17.28
C THR A 140 -12.97 25.57 18.00
N ILE A 141 -13.32 24.34 17.60
CA ILE A 141 -12.75 23.10 18.11
C ILE A 141 -12.32 22.27 16.90
N ARG A 142 -11.02 22.03 16.75
CA ARG A 142 -10.45 21.45 15.52
C ARG A 142 -9.81 20.11 15.82
N MET A 143 -10.04 19.15 14.93
CA MET A 143 -9.28 17.91 14.87
C MET A 143 -8.31 17.99 13.70
N MET A 144 -7.05 17.63 13.95
CA MET A 144 -6.03 17.50 12.92
C MET A 144 -5.52 16.05 12.88
N THR A 145 -5.18 15.55 11.71
CA THR A 145 -4.71 14.18 11.47
C THR A 145 -3.42 14.16 10.64
N GLU A 146 -2.86 12.96 10.39
CA GLU A 146 -1.58 12.67 9.75
C GLU A 146 -0.35 12.79 10.67
N TYR A 147 0.84 12.49 10.14
CA TYR A 147 2.10 12.66 10.89
C TYR A 147 3.10 13.55 10.11
N PRO A 148 3.41 14.77 10.60
CA PRO A 148 2.81 15.43 11.78
C PRO A 148 1.31 15.73 11.59
N PRO A 149 0.51 15.88 12.67
CA PRO A 149 -0.93 16.06 12.57
C PRO A 149 -1.29 17.49 12.18
N ASP A 150 -1.24 17.79 10.89
CA ASP A 150 -1.45 19.11 10.31
C ASP A 150 -2.60 19.19 9.29
N GLN A 151 -3.22 18.06 8.95
CA GLN A 151 -4.36 18.01 8.04
C GLN A 151 -5.67 18.15 8.82
N PRO A 152 -6.57 19.10 8.47
CA PRO A 152 -7.88 19.21 9.12
C PRO A 152 -8.72 17.94 8.91
N PHE A 153 -9.40 17.51 9.97
CA PHE A 153 -10.37 16.43 9.95
C PHE A 153 -11.76 16.96 10.30
N GLU A 154 -12.74 16.67 9.46
CA GLU A 154 -14.13 17.10 9.65
C GLU A 154 -14.87 16.13 10.59
N ALA A 155 -14.80 16.40 11.90
CA ALA A 155 -15.56 15.71 12.94
C ALA A 155 -16.93 16.36 13.16
N ARG A 156 -17.92 15.59 13.63
CA ARG A 156 -19.21 16.13 14.11
C ARG A 156 -18.98 16.69 15.52
N ILE A 157 -19.20 18.00 15.69
CA ILE A 157 -18.95 18.71 16.95
C ILE A 157 -20.27 19.26 17.47
N ILE A 158 -20.69 18.79 18.64
CA ILE A 158 -21.97 19.16 19.25
C ILE A 158 -21.80 19.44 20.75
N GLY A 159 -22.62 20.33 21.31
CA GLY A 159 -22.74 20.44 22.76
C GLY A 159 -23.41 19.19 23.31
N ASP A 160 -22.91 18.65 24.42
CA ASP A 160 -23.53 17.48 25.06
C ASP A 160 -24.96 17.84 25.51
N PRO A 161 -26.01 17.20 24.97
CA PRO A 161 -27.40 17.53 25.30
C PRO A 161 -27.80 17.07 26.71
N ASN A 162 -26.97 16.25 27.36
CA ASN A 162 -27.28 15.63 28.64
C ASN A 162 -26.59 16.30 29.82
N HIS A 163 -25.53 17.10 29.62
CA HIS A 163 -24.71 17.67 30.70
C HIS A 163 -24.59 19.19 30.62
N GLY A 164 -25.15 19.90 31.59
CA GLY A 164 -25.25 21.36 31.53
C GLY A 164 -26.08 21.96 32.66
N ASP A 165 -26.71 23.11 32.40
CA ASP A 165 -27.74 23.66 33.28
C ASP A 165 -28.74 24.53 32.50
N ARG A 166 -29.87 24.82 33.14
CA ARG A 166 -30.90 25.73 32.65
C ARG A 166 -30.71 27.12 33.24
N VAL A 167 -30.31 28.05 32.39
CA VAL A 167 -30.16 29.45 32.77
C VAL A 167 -31.01 30.34 31.88
N ASP A 168 -31.57 31.39 32.48
CA ASP A 168 -32.19 32.49 31.73
C ASP A 168 -31.11 33.50 31.39
N PHE A 169 -30.58 33.41 30.16
CA PHE A 169 -29.53 34.30 29.67
C PHE A 169 -30.05 35.35 28.68
N ASP A 170 -31.10 35.04 27.90
CA ASP A 170 -31.65 35.91 26.86
C ASP A 170 -33.15 36.23 27.03
N GLY A 171 -33.66 36.14 28.27
CA GLY A 171 -35.06 36.34 28.60
C GLY A 171 -35.93 35.08 28.40
N LYS A 172 -35.29 33.92 28.18
CA LYS A 172 -35.89 32.59 28.11
C LYS A 172 -34.96 31.60 28.81
N VAL A 173 -35.54 30.75 29.65
CA VAL A 173 -34.82 29.60 30.23
C VAL A 173 -34.53 28.60 29.10
N LYS A 174 -33.24 28.31 28.89
CA LYS A 174 -32.76 27.33 27.91
C LYS A 174 -31.68 26.47 28.54
N PHE A 175 -31.50 25.27 28.01
CA PHE A 175 -30.39 24.40 28.37
C PHE A 175 -29.11 24.86 27.65
N TYR A 176 -28.01 24.91 28.40
CA TYR A 176 -26.68 25.19 27.89
C TYR A 176 -25.71 24.12 28.38
N SER A 177 -24.88 23.61 27.47
CA SER A 177 -23.95 22.53 27.79
C SER A 177 -22.69 23.05 28.47
N THR A 178 -22.13 22.25 29.38
CA THR A 178 -20.75 22.44 29.90
C THR A 178 -19.74 21.57 29.17
N ARG A 179 -20.18 20.71 28.25
CA ARG A 179 -19.34 19.72 27.57
C ARG A 179 -19.54 19.76 26.06
N VAL A 180 -18.49 19.38 25.34
CA VAL A 180 -18.55 19.22 23.88
C VAL A 180 -18.20 17.79 23.53
N ILE A 181 -19.03 17.19 22.68
CA ILE A 181 -18.78 15.90 22.05
C ILE A 181 -18.14 16.17 20.69
N VAL A 182 -16.97 15.58 20.48
CA VAL A 182 -16.29 15.50 19.20
C VAL A 182 -16.43 14.07 18.72
N ASP A 183 -17.42 13.84 17.85
CA ASP A 183 -17.68 12.55 17.24
C ASP A 183 -16.85 12.40 15.97
N MET A 184 -16.05 11.33 15.93
CA MET A 184 -15.13 11.07 14.84
C MET A 184 -15.82 10.43 13.64
N THR A 185 -17.04 9.92 13.81
CA THR A 185 -17.87 9.36 12.74
C THR A 185 -19.08 10.25 12.48
N VAL A 186 -19.61 10.18 11.25
CA VAL A 186 -20.82 10.88 10.84
C VAL A 186 -21.63 9.95 9.98
N SER A 187 -22.81 9.55 10.45
CA SER A 187 -23.77 8.75 9.68
C SER A 187 -24.45 9.58 8.60
N GLN A 188 -25.16 8.92 7.67
CA GLN A 188 -25.92 9.61 6.63
C GLN A 188 -27.03 10.51 7.19
N ASP A 189 -27.74 10.03 8.21
CA ASP A 189 -28.82 10.78 8.85
C ASP A 189 -28.27 12.00 9.61
N GLU A 190 -27.11 11.86 10.27
CA GLU A 190 -26.43 12.96 10.97
C GLU A 190 -25.89 14.01 9.99
N ALA A 191 -25.29 13.57 8.89
CA ALA A 191 -24.80 14.44 7.83
C ALA A 191 -25.92 15.29 7.23
N ALA A 192 -27.09 14.69 7.01
CA ALA A 192 -28.28 15.37 6.50
C ALA A 192 -28.92 16.31 7.52
N ALA A 193 -28.90 15.96 8.81
CA ALA A 193 -29.45 16.77 9.90
C ALA A 193 -28.57 17.98 10.27
N ALA A 194 -27.27 17.94 9.96
CA ALA A 194 -26.33 19.01 10.26
C ALA A 194 -26.56 20.28 9.42
N ASN A 195 -26.28 21.45 10.00
CA ASN A 195 -26.35 22.73 9.30
C ASN A 195 -25.11 23.60 9.61
N PRO A 196 -24.18 23.78 8.65
CA PRO A 196 -24.21 23.25 7.28
C PRO A 196 -24.12 21.71 7.24
N PRO A 197 -24.60 21.05 6.15
CA PRO A 197 -24.48 19.60 6.00
C PRO A 197 -23.03 19.14 6.11
N LEU A 198 -22.81 18.06 6.86
CA LEU A 198 -21.50 17.41 6.99
C LEU A 198 -21.31 16.37 5.88
N VAL A 199 -20.07 15.95 5.66
CA VAL A 199 -19.77 14.80 4.80
C VAL A 199 -19.94 13.51 5.61
N VAL A 200 -20.52 12.48 4.99
CA VAL A 200 -20.65 11.15 5.60
C VAL A 200 -19.25 10.58 5.88
N ASN A 201 -19.05 10.07 7.08
CA ASN A 201 -17.81 9.46 7.52
C ASN A 201 -18.06 8.27 8.45
N SER A 202 -18.17 7.07 7.89
CA SER A 202 -18.36 5.84 8.68
C SER A 202 -17.05 5.23 9.20
N ILE A 203 -15.91 5.70 8.71
CA ILE A 203 -14.58 5.11 8.96
C ILE A 203 -13.93 5.71 10.21
N GLY A 204 -14.22 6.98 10.50
CA GLY A 204 -13.61 7.68 11.62
C GLY A 204 -12.20 8.20 11.32
N LEU A 205 -11.36 8.27 12.36
CA LEU A 205 -9.98 8.75 12.23
C LEU A 205 -9.15 7.84 11.30
N PRO A 206 -8.14 8.38 10.58
CA PRO A 206 -7.18 7.56 9.85
C PRO A 206 -6.39 6.66 10.81
N ALA A 207 -6.02 5.46 10.38
CA ALA A 207 -5.28 4.50 11.21
C ALA A 207 -3.84 4.97 11.50
N ALA A 208 -3.35 4.75 12.72
CA ALA A 208 -1.94 4.98 13.00
C ALA A 208 -1.04 3.93 12.32
N VAL A 209 0.08 4.42 11.76
CA VAL A 209 1.12 3.58 11.12
C VAL A 209 2.35 3.35 12.01
N ASP A 210 2.40 3.99 13.18
CA ASP A 210 3.48 3.88 14.17
C ASP A 210 2.87 3.95 15.57
N ALA A 211 3.10 2.93 16.40
CA ALA A 211 2.55 2.82 17.75
C ALA A 211 3.07 3.91 18.72
N ASN A 212 4.17 4.58 18.38
CA ASN A 212 4.88 5.50 19.29
C ASN A 212 4.71 6.98 18.96
N LYS A 213 3.98 7.32 17.90
CA LYS A 213 3.85 8.71 17.41
C LYS A 213 2.39 9.18 17.43
N PRO A 214 2.13 10.46 17.73
CA PRO A 214 0.79 11.02 17.63
C PRO A 214 0.48 11.37 16.18
N ASN A 215 -0.62 10.86 15.66
CA ASN A 215 -1.13 11.19 14.32
C ASN A 215 -2.48 11.93 14.37
N VAL A 216 -2.91 12.33 15.57
CA VAL A 216 -4.15 13.07 15.80
C VAL A 216 -3.91 14.18 16.82
N LEU A 217 -4.52 15.35 16.61
CA LEU A 217 -4.39 16.52 17.47
C LEU A 217 -5.76 17.17 17.67
N LEU A 218 -6.23 17.25 18.92
CA LEU A 218 -7.29 18.19 19.28
C LEU A 218 -6.66 19.57 19.46
N ARG A 219 -7.23 20.59 18.81
CA ARG A 219 -6.74 21.96 18.80
C ARG A 219 -7.89 22.94 19.06
N ILE A 220 -7.76 23.77 20.09
CA ILE A 220 -8.76 24.79 20.45
C ILE A 220 -8.08 26.19 20.47
N PRO A 221 -8.36 27.03 19.46
CA PRO A 221 -7.86 28.40 19.38
C PRO A 221 -8.31 29.27 20.55
N THR A 222 -7.40 30.07 21.12
CA THR A 222 -7.72 31.00 22.22
C THR A 222 -7.81 32.45 21.79
N LYS A 223 -7.45 32.75 20.53
CA LYS A 223 -7.47 34.09 19.96
C LYS A 223 -7.87 34.05 18.48
N THR A 224 -8.66 35.03 18.06
CA THR A 224 -8.94 35.28 16.64
C THR A 224 -7.71 35.82 15.91
N ASP A 225 -7.57 35.41 14.65
CA ASP A 225 -6.50 35.85 13.76
C ASP A 225 -6.97 35.80 12.30
N THR A 226 -7.09 36.97 11.67
CA THR A 226 -7.60 37.08 10.29
C THR A 226 -6.63 36.53 9.26
N ALA A 227 -5.32 36.51 9.55
CA ALA A 227 -4.31 35.97 8.64
C ALA A 227 -4.38 34.43 8.55
N SER A 228 -4.78 33.77 9.63
CA SER A 228 -4.98 32.31 9.72
C SER A 228 -6.44 31.89 9.51
N SER A 229 -7.31 32.78 9.03
CA SER A 229 -8.75 32.54 8.85
C SER A 229 -9.48 32.09 10.13
N GLN A 230 -9.02 32.51 11.31
CA GLN A 230 -9.69 32.28 12.59
C GLN A 230 -10.52 33.51 12.98
N PHE A 231 -11.81 33.50 12.63
CA PHE A 231 -12.70 34.64 12.89
C PHE A 231 -13.42 34.56 14.23
N GLU A 232 -13.61 33.35 14.76
CA GLU A 232 -14.34 33.10 16.00
C GLU A 232 -13.54 32.20 16.94
N VAL A 233 -13.87 32.20 18.22
CA VAL A 233 -13.27 31.32 19.25
C VAL A 233 -14.36 30.80 20.18
N LEU A 234 -14.07 29.71 20.88
CA LEU A 234 -14.98 29.15 21.89
C LEU A 234 -15.12 30.12 23.07
N GLU A 235 -16.37 30.40 23.46
CA GLU A 235 -16.73 31.35 24.52
C GLU A 235 -17.80 30.74 25.45
N ASN A 236 -17.83 31.21 26.70
CA ASN A 236 -18.99 31.02 27.57
C ASN A 236 -20.09 32.04 27.24
N LEU A 237 -21.24 31.93 27.92
CA LEU A 237 -22.40 32.79 27.65
C LEU A 237 -22.09 34.29 27.77
N THR A 238 -21.20 34.68 28.68
CA THR A 238 -20.80 36.09 28.88
C THR A 238 -19.68 36.57 27.95
N GLY A 239 -19.25 35.77 26.98
CA GLY A 239 -18.27 36.15 25.95
C GLY A 239 -16.80 36.00 26.40
N HIS A 240 -16.54 35.28 27.50
CA HIS A 240 -15.19 34.95 27.91
C HIS A 240 -14.66 33.74 27.15
N ARG A 241 -13.57 33.96 26.40
CA ARG A 241 -12.90 32.93 25.59
C ARG A 241 -12.09 31.93 26.44
N LEU A 242 -11.77 30.78 25.84
CA LEU A 242 -10.85 29.81 26.43
C LEU A 242 -9.50 30.46 26.82
N SER A 243 -9.07 30.24 28.06
CA SER A 243 -7.77 30.74 28.55
C SER A 243 -6.60 30.04 27.85
N PHE A 244 -5.52 30.76 27.53
CA PHE A 244 -4.27 30.13 27.08
C PHE A 244 -3.49 29.47 28.22
N THR A 245 -3.82 29.76 29.48
CA THR A 245 -3.10 29.24 30.65
C THR A 245 -4.00 28.37 31.51
N GLY A 246 -3.42 27.36 32.17
CA GLY A 246 -4.15 26.47 33.06
C GLY A 246 -4.98 25.39 32.35
N ASN A 247 -4.68 25.10 31.07
CA ASN A 247 -5.40 24.15 30.21
C ASN A 247 -4.52 23.01 29.70
N GLY A 248 -3.38 22.71 30.35
CA GLY A 248 -2.43 21.68 29.89
C GLY A 248 -1.51 22.18 28.76
N PRO A 249 -1.06 21.28 27.85
CA PRO A 249 -0.21 21.62 26.72
C PRO A 249 -0.80 22.70 25.80
N VAL A 250 0.10 23.54 25.29
CA VAL A 250 -0.24 24.66 24.41
C VAL A 250 0.76 24.76 23.27
N ASP A 251 0.30 25.32 22.15
CA ASP A 251 1.12 25.64 20.99
C ASP A 251 1.24 27.16 20.88
N ASN A 252 2.41 27.68 21.25
CA ASN A 252 2.72 29.11 21.17
C ASN A 252 3.40 29.50 19.85
N THR A 253 3.58 28.54 18.93
CA THR A 253 4.22 28.78 17.63
C THR A 253 3.23 29.29 16.58
N VAL A 254 1.93 29.09 16.82
CA VAL A 254 0.83 29.57 15.99
C VAL A 254 0.25 30.90 16.50
N ALA A 255 -0.27 31.72 15.59
CA ALA A 255 -0.76 33.08 15.90
C ALA A 255 -2.02 33.11 16.79
N THR A 256 -2.81 32.03 16.75
CA THR A 256 -4.07 31.83 17.49
C THR A 256 -3.86 31.36 18.93
N LEU A 257 -2.62 31.01 19.31
CA LEU A 257 -2.23 30.53 20.64
C LEU A 257 -3.12 29.38 21.11
N ASP A 258 -2.88 28.17 20.60
CA ASP A 258 -3.84 27.09 20.75
C ASP A 258 -3.61 26.26 22.00
N VAL A 259 -4.69 25.77 22.60
CA VAL A 259 -4.64 24.65 23.56
C VAL A 259 -4.69 23.36 22.74
N ILE A 260 -3.78 22.42 23.02
CA ILE A 260 -3.64 21.19 22.23
C ILE A 260 -3.68 19.92 23.07
N ARG A 261 -4.12 18.81 22.46
CA ARG A 261 -3.93 17.45 22.96
C ARG A 261 -3.47 16.55 21.82
N ALA A 262 -2.24 16.06 21.91
CA ALA A 262 -1.72 15.08 20.96
C ALA A 262 -2.15 13.67 21.39
N VAL A 263 -2.77 12.94 20.47
CA VAL A 263 -3.18 11.54 20.67
C VAL A 263 -2.75 10.71 19.46
N ARG A 264 -2.79 9.39 19.63
CA ARG A 264 -2.56 8.45 18.55
C ARG A 264 -3.90 7.76 18.26
N SER A 265 -4.38 7.78 17.03
CA SER A 265 -5.49 6.89 16.68
C SER A 265 -5.03 5.44 16.76
N MET A 266 -5.90 4.51 17.11
CA MET A 266 -5.54 3.11 17.01
C MET A 266 -5.39 2.70 15.53
N GLY A 267 -4.57 1.68 15.29
CA GLY A 267 -4.21 1.21 13.94
C GLY A 267 -4.46 -0.28 13.75
N SER A 268 -4.02 -0.80 12.60
CA SER A 268 -4.10 -2.23 12.31
C SER A 268 -3.38 -3.04 13.39
N THR A 269 -4.01 -4.13 13.84
CA THR A 269 -3.47 -5.05 14.84
C THR A 269 -2.05 -5.52 14.48
N VAL A 270 -1.78 -5.72 13.19
CA VAL A 270 -0.47 -6.18 12.69
C VAL A 270 0.62 -5.11 12.83
N VAL A 271 0.26 -3.82 12.73
CA VAL A 271 1.21 -2.70 12.69
C VAL A 271 1.42 -2.12 14.09
N THR A 272 0.35 -1.82 14.81
CA THR A 272 0.40 -1.12 16.10
C THR A 272 0.16 -2.03 17.30
N GLY A 273 -0.35 -3.26 17.07
CA GLY A 273 -0.75 -4.17 18.14
C GLY A 273 -2.07 -3.81 18.82
N ASP A 274 -2.81 -2.83 18.29
CA ASP A 274 -4.12 -2.44 18.84
C ASP A 274 -5.18 -3.51 18.54
N PRO A 275 -6.13 -3.76 19.47
CA PRO A 275 -7.23 -4.70 19.22
C PRO A 275 -8.20 -4.16 18.16
N SER A 276 -9.04 -5.05 17.61
CA SER A 276 -10.15 -4.71 16.70
C SER A 276 -9.74 -3.82 15.52
N ASN A 277 -8.51 -3.99 14.99
CA ASN A 277 -7.95 -3.16 13.92
C ASN A 277 -8.03 -1.64 14.15
N GLY A 278 -8.05 -1.26 15.43
CA GLY A 278 -8.10 0.12 15.88
C GLY A 278 -9.49 0.75 15.93
N PHE A 279 -10.54 -0.05 15.86
CA PHE A 279 -11.92 0.37 16.12
C PHE A 279 -12.34 0.02 17.54
N LEU A 280 -13.45 0.61 18.00
CA LEU A 280 -14.12 0.19 19.23
C LEU A 280 -14.43 -1.31 19.15
N ALA A 281 -14.31 -2.00 20.28
CA ALA A 281 -14.59 -3.44 20.34
C ALA A 281 -16.01 -3.72 19.83
N ASP A 282 -16.09 -4.50 18.77
CA ASP A 282 -17.34 -4.96 18.19
C ASP A 282 -17.36 -6.49 18.17
N ASN A 283 -18.44 -7.07 18.67
CA ASN A 283 -18.65 -8.51 18.67
C ASN A 283 -19.86 -8.91 17.81
N LEU A 284 -20.54 -7.95 17.19
CA LEU A 284 -21.60 -8.22 16.24
C LEU A 284 -20.92 -8.49 14.89
N PRO A 285 -21.11 -9.68 14.30
CA PRO A 285 -20.60 -9.96 12.97
C PRO A 285 -21.47 -9.29 11.91
N PRO A 286 -20.87 -8.85 10.77
CA PRO A 286 -21.63 -8.24 9.70
C PRO A 286 -22.60 -9.25 9.08
N GLU A 287 -23.76 -8.76 8.64
CA GLU A 287 -24.77 -9.51 7.90
C GLU A 287 -25.00 -8.90 6.53
N ILE A 288 -25.43 -9.72 5.56
CA ILE A 288 -25.85 -9.23 4.24
C ILE A 288 -27.29 -8.73 4.34
N ILE A 289 -27.57 -7.57 3.72
CA ILE A 289 -28.90 -6.96 3.69
C ILE A 289 -29.54 -7.18 2.32
N GLY A 290 -30.83 -7.51 2.33
CA GLY A 290 -31.68 -7.55 1.15
C GLY A 290 -32.80 -6.51 1.26
N GLU A 291 -33.04 -5.80 0.16
CA GLU A 291 -34.08 -4.78 0.05
C GLU A 291 -35.09 -5.20 -1.01
N GLN A 292 -36.37 -5.19 -0.67
CA GLN A 292 -37.44 -5.62 -1.57
C GLN A 292 -38.50 -4.54 -1.67
N GLY A 293 -38.83 -4.15 -2.90
CA GLY A 293 -39.96 -3.26 -3.14
C GLY A 293 -41.26 -3.91 -2.69
N VAL A 294 -42.02 -3.21 -1.84
CA VAL A 294 -43.32 -3.64 -1.31
C VAL A 294 -44.38 -2.58 -1.51
N VAL A 295 -45.63 -3.02 -1.61
CA VAL A 295 -46.81 -2.17 -1.44
C VAL A 295 -47.47 -2.54 -0.13
N VAL A 296 -47.69 -1.55 0.72
CA VAL A 296 -48.18 -1.76 2.09
C VAL A 296 -49.51 -1.09 2.34
N VAL A 297 -50.32 -1.76 3.16
CA VAL A 297 -51.52 -1.20 3.78
C VAL A 297 -51.28 -1.22 5.29
N VAL A 298 -51.29 -0.03 5.90
CA VAL A 298 -50.97 0.15 7.32
C VAL A 298 -52.25 0.46 8.09
N THR A 299 -52.41 -0.14 9.25
CA THR A 299 -53.49 0.11 10.21
C THR A 299 -52.94 0.14 11.63
N ASP A 300 -53.56 0.91 12.53
CA ASP A 300 -53.22 0.88 13.97
C ASP A 300 -53.45 -0.53 14.54
N ASP A 301 -52.57 -1.02 15.42
CA ASP A 301 -52.81 -2.28 16.13
C ASP A 301 -53.86 -2.08 17.23
N PRO A 302 -55.10 -2.61 17.09
CA PRO A 302 -56.15 -2.42 18.09
C PRO A 302 -55.86 -3.15 19.41
N ALA A 303 -54.85 -4.03 19.45
CA ALA A 303 -54.41 -4.73 20.66
C ALA A 303 -53.34 -3.97 21.45
N SER A 304 -52.71 -2.94 20.87
CA SER A 304 -51.74 -2.09 21.56
C SER A 304 -52.36 -0.81 22.11
N SER A 305 -51.80 -0.31 23.22
CA SER A 305 -52.09 1.02 23.75
C SER A 305 -51.16 2.11 23.20
N ASP A 306 -50.10 1.71 22.49
CA ASP A 306 -49.14 2.62 21.86
C ASP A 306 -49.56 2.89 20.42
N PRO A 307 -49.86 4.14 20.02
CA PRO A 307 -50.22 4.48 18.64
C PRO A 307 -49.08 4.27 17.63
N SER A 308 -47.84 4.03 18.09
CA SER A 308 -46.71 3.65 17.23
C SER A 308 -46.70 2.17 16.85
N ASP A 309 -47.55 1.33 17.45
CA ASP A 309 -47.67 -0.08 17.09
C ASP A 309 -48.70 -0.27 15.96
N LEU A 310 -48.25 -0.90 14.88
CA LEU A 310 -48.93 -0.95 13.59
C LEU A 310 -49.12 -2.40 13.12
N LEU A 311 -50.26 -2.67 12.51
CA LEU A 311 -50.51 -3.86 11.70
C LEU A 311 -50.38 -3.51 10.22
N VAL A 312 -49.47 -4.21 9.54
CA VAL A 312 -49.11 -3.97 8.15
C VAL A 312 -49.39 -5.22 7.30
N ASP A 313 -50.14 -5.03 6.23
CA ASP A 313 -50.24 -6.00 5.14
C ASP A 313 -49.22 -5.61 4.06
N LEU A 314 -48.27 -6.51 3.76
CA LEU A 314 -47.19 -6.29 2.78
C LEU A 314 -47.44 -7.13 1.53
N THR A 315 -47.40 -6.50 0.37
CA THR A 315 -47.38 -7.17 -0.94
C THR A 315 -46.03 -6.96 -1.60
N PHE A 316 -45.25 -8.03 -1.76
CA PHE A 316 -43.94 -7.99 -2.39
C PHE A 316 -44.06 -7.79 -3.91
N GLY A 317 -43.30 -6.84 -4.45
CA GLY A 317 -43.19 -6.61 -5.89
C GLY A 317 -42.61 -7.82 -6.63
N THR A 318 -41.65 -8.51 -5.99
CA THR A 318 -41.05 -9.76 -6.49
C THR A 318 -41.55 -10.95 -5.66
N THR A 319 -42.61 -11.61 -6.15
CA THR A 319 -43.28 -12.71 -5.43
C THR A 319 -42.36 -13.86 -4.99
N VAL A 320 -41.30 -14.16 -5.73
CA VAL A 320 -40.31 -15.20 -5.38
C VAL A 320 -39.36 -14.80 -4.25
N CYS A 321 -39.26 -13.51 -3.95
CA CYS A 321 -38.49 -12.95 -2.84
C CYS A 321 -39.36 -12.66 -1.60
N ALA A 322 -40.65 -12.98 -1.66
CA ALA A 322 -41.53 -12.80 -0.52
C ALA A 322 -41.13 -13.72 0.63
N GLN A 323 -41.05 -13.16 1.84
CA GLN A 323 -40.62 -13.87 3.04
C GLN A 323 -41.43 -13.48 4.27
N ALA A 324 -41.40 -14.31 5.30
CA ALA A 324 -41.99 -13.96 6.58
C ALA A 324 -41.22 -12.78 7.19
N VAL A 325 -41.95 -11.79 7.70
CA VAL A 325 -41.37 -10.68 8.47
C VAL A 325 -40.90 -11.23 9.80
N ARG A 326 -39.65 -10.96 10.16
CA ARG A 326 -39.02 -11.35 11.42
C ARG A 326 -38.88 -10.12 12.31
N PRO A 327 -38.73 -10.30 13.64
CA PRO A 327 -38.28 -9.23 14.51
C PRO A 327 -37.03 -8.56 13.93
N ASP A 328 -36.95 -7.23 14.06
CA ASP A 328 -35.85 -6.37 13.61
C ASP A 328 -35.76 -6.13 12.09
N ASP A 329 -36.62 -6.76 11.28
CA ASP A 329 -36.80 -6.35 9.88
C ASP A 329 -37.38 -4.93 9.81
N VAL A 330 -37.01 -4.15 8.80
CA VAL A 330 -37.40 -2.74 8.69
C VAL A 330 -38.25 -2.50 7.47
N LEU A 331 -39.24 -1.63 7.63
CA LEU A 331 -40.05 -1.11 6.54
C LEU A 331 -39.78 0.40 6.40
N ASP A 332 -39.31 0.80 5.22
CA ASP A 332 -39.06 2.21 4.87
C ASP A 332 -40.11 2.70 3.86
N LEU A 333 -40.86 3.74 4.22
CA LEU A 333 -41.88 4.39 3.42
C LEU A 333 -41.49 5.84 3.14
N GLY A 334 -40.54 6.04 2.22
CA GLY A 334 -40.15 7.38 1.77
C GLY A 334 -39.34 8.16 2.81
N GLY A 335 -38.51 7.46 3.59
CA GLY A 335 -37.69 7.99 4.69
C GLY A 335 -38.32 7.80 6.07
N GLU A 336 -39.59 7.40 6.13
CA GLU A 336 -40.28 7.07 7.37
C GLU A 336 -40.12 5.58 7.66
N ARG A 337 -39.61 5.22 8.84
CA ARG A 337 -39.18 3.84 9.15
C ARG A 337 -39.96 3.23 10.29
N ALA A 338 -40.26 1.94 10.18
CA ALA A 338 -40.79 1.13 11.27
C ALA A 338 -40.05 -0.20 11.35
N THR A 339 -39.82 -0.68 12.58
CA THR A 339 -39.13 -1.95 12.84
C THR A 339 -40.14 -3.02 13.27
N ALA A 340 -40.01 -4.22 12.71
CA ALA A 340 -40.88 -5.34 13.00
C ALA A 340 -40.69 -5.82 14.44
N SER A 341 -41.79 -5.99 15.17
CA SER A 341 -41.78 -6.37 16.58
C SER A 341 -42.03 -7.87 16.81
N ALA A 342 -42.54 -8.59 15.81
CA ALA A 342 -42.86 -10.01 15.91
C ALA A 342 -42.71 -10.76 14.58
N LEU A 343 -42.54 -12.08 14.67
CA LEU A 343 -42.53 -12.97 13.51
C LEU A 343 -43.93 -13.08 12.90
N SER A 344 -44.06 -12.80 11.61
CA SER A 344 -45.31 -12.95 10.85
C SER A 344 -45.55 -14.39 10.38
N LEU A 345 -46.74 -14.61 9.81
CA LEU A 345 -46.99 -15.80 9.02
C LEU A 345 -46.18 -15.80 7.72
N THR A 346 -45.94 -16.99 7.17
CA THR A 346 -45.33 -17.16 5.85
C THR A 346 -46.20 -16.52 4.76
N PRO A 347 -45.61 -15.82 3.78
CA PRO A 347 -46.36 -15.21 2.70
C PRO A 347 -47.18 -16.21 1.89
N ILE A 348 -48.35 -15.78 1.42
CA ILE A 348 -49.18 -16.53 0.47
C ILE A 348 -49.29 -15.68 -0.80
N ASN A 349 -48.84 -16.23 -1.93
CA ASN A 349 -48.83 -15.51 -3.23
C ASN A 349 -48.14 -14.13 -3.17
N GLY A 350 -47.06 -14.01 -2.40
CA GLY A 350 -46.33 -12.75 -2.25
C GLY A 350 -46.91 -11.75 -1.26
N VAL A 351 -47.95 -12.14 -0.49
CA VAL A 351 -48.59 -11.25 0.50
C VAL A 351 -48.35 -11.79 1.91
N VAL A 352 -47.90 -10.91 2.80
CA VAL A 352 -47.89 -11.09 4.26
C VAL A 352 -49.01 -10.25 4.83
N THR A 353 -49.84 -10.85 5.70
CA THR A 353 -50.97 -10.16 6.31
C THR A 353 -50.82 -10.05 7.82
N GLY A 354 -51.10 -8.86 8.36
CA GLY A 354 -51.08 -8.56 9.79
C GLY A 354 -49.68 -8.66 10.43
N ALA A 355 -48.63 -8.24 9.73
CA ALA A 355 -47.30 -8.14 10.32
C ALA A 355 -47.26 -6.99 11.33
N GLN A 356 -46.63 -7.21 12.48
CA GLN A 356 -46.55 -6.22 13.55
C GLN A 356 -45.27 -5.40 13.43
N PHE A 357 -45.43 -4.07 13.40
CA PHE A 357 -44.34 -3.09 13.32
C PHE A 357 -44.49 -2.05 14.41
N HIS A 358 -43.37 -1.48 14.84
CA HIS A 358 -43.30 -0.33 15.72
C HIS A 358 -42.64 0.83 14.96
N LEU A 359 -43.28 2.00 14.93
CA LEU A 359 -42.75 3.19 14.25
C LEU A 359 -41.50 3.72 14.95
N ASN A 360 -40.44 4.01 14.19
CA ASN A 360 -39.17 4.46 14.75
C ASN A 360 -39.25 5.91 15.22
N SER A 361 -38.46 6.24 16.25
CA SER A 361 -38.42 7.60 16.81
C SER A 361 -37.93 8.60 15.77
N GLY A 362 -38.67 9.70 15.59
CA GLY A 362 -38.40 10.71 14.57
C GLY A 362 -39.22 10.56 13.29
N SER A 363 -39.90 9.42 13.10
CA SER A 363 -40.79 9.23 11.96
C SER A 363 -42.19 9.82 12.16
N ASP A 364 -42.78 10.35 11.09
CA ASP A 364 -44.12 10.93 11.11
C ASP A 364 -45.19 9.84 10.92
N LEU A 365 -45.90 9.54 12.00
CA LEU A 365 -46.99 8.57 12.03
C LEU A 365 -48.08 8.86 10.99
N THR A 366 -48.40 10.13 10.74
CA THR A 366 -49.46 10.48 9.77
C THR A 366 -49.03 10.20 8.34
N THR A 367 -47.75 10.42 8.03
CA THR A 367 -47.14 10.07 6.74
C THR A 367 -47.06 8.55 6.58
N PHE A 368 -46.63 7.84 7.62
CA PHE A 368 -46.50 6.38 7.59
C PHE A 368 -47.84 5.66 7.44
N LEU A 369 -48.89 6.12 8.15
CA LEU A 369 -50.25 5.58 8.04
C LEU A 369 -50.90 5.77 6.67
N ALA A 370 -50.42 6.70 5.84
CA ALA A 370 -50.90 6.84 4.47
C ALA A 370 -50.59 5.59 3.61
N GLY A 371 -49.64 4.77 4.04
CA GLY A 371 -49.19 3.56 3.33
C GLY A 371 -48.61 3.89 1.96
N GLY A 372 -48.58 2.90 1.06
CA GLY A 372 -48.13 3.09 -0.31
C GLY A 372 -47.01 2.13 -0.71
N SER A 373 -46.10 2.61 -1.57
CA SER A 373 -44.93 1.83 -2.00
C SER A 373 -43.73 2.19 -1.14
N GLY A 374 -42.92 1.18 -0.81
CA GLY A 374 -41.69 1.37 -0.05
C GLY A 374 -40.78 0.15 -0.15
N GLU A 375 -39.84 0.07 0.78
CA GLU A 375 -38.80 -0.96 0.81
C GLU A 375 -38.90 -1.76 2.09
N PHE A 376 -38.93 -3.09 1.94
CA PHE A 376 -38.79 -4.04 3.02
C PHE A 376 -37.34 -4.50 3.10
N ILE A 377 -36.72 -4.30 4.25
CA ILE A 377 -35.29 -4.47 4.49
C ILE A 377 -35.10 -5.57 5.52
N THR A 378 -34.24 -6.54 5.21
CA THR A 378 -34.07 -7.75 6.02
C THR A 378 -32.66 -8.34 5.87
N THR A 379 -32.23 -9.16 6.83
CA THR A 379 -30.87 -9.74 6.84
C THR A 379 -30.82 -11.16 6.26
N TRP A 380 -29.70 -11.54 5.64
CA TRP A 380 -29.53 -12.87 5.05
C TRP A 380 -29.48 -13.95 6.13
N LEU A 381 -30.48 -14.84 6.09
CA LEU A 381 -30.53 -16.03 6.95
C LEU A 381 -30.78 -17.29 6.12
N PRO A 382 -29.81 -18.21 6.00
CA PRO A 382 -29.94 -19.42 5.19
C PRO A 382 -31.14 -20.30 5.54
N THR A 383 -31.60 -20.27 6.79
CA THR A 383 -32.74 -21.07 7.27
C THR A 383 -34.10 -20.42 7.02
N ALA A 384 -34.16 -19.17 6.54
CA ALA A 384 -35.41 -18.46 6.29
C ALA A 384 -36.16 -18.97 5.03
N GLY A 385 -35.50 -19.75 4.17
CA GLY A 385 -36.09 -20.32 2.97
C GLY A 385 -36.23 -19.33 1.80
N VAL A 386 -35.61 -18.15 1.91
CA VAL A 386 -35.54 -17.13 0.85
C VAL A 386 -34.38 -17.45 -0.08
N LEU A 387 -34.53 -17.14 -1.36
CA LEU A 387 -33.47 -17.32 -2.34
C LEU A 387 -32.34 -16.30 -2.08
N PRO A 388 -31.07 -16.73 -2.13
CA PRO A 388 -29.93 -15.82 -1.96
C PRO A 388 -29.88 -14.75 -3.07
N ASP A 389 -30.48 -15.04 -4.23
CA ASP A 389 -30.61 -14.12 -5.36
C ASP A 389 -31.39 -12.84 -5.01
N CYS A 390 -32.20 -12.85 -3.96
CA CYS A 390 -32.95 -11.68 -3.47
C CYS A 390 -32.09 -10.71 -2.64
N PHE A 391 -30.83 -11.04 -2.37
CA PHE A 391 -29.87 -10.24 -1.60
C PHE A 391 -28.78 -9.63 -2.50
N VAL A 392 -29.00 -9.66 -3.82
CA VAL A 392 -28.13 -9.04 -4.82
C VAL A 392 -28.98 -8.10 -5.66
N GLU A 393 -28.56 -6.85 -5.74
CA GLU A 393 -29.18 -5.85 -6.60
C GLU A 393 -28.41 -5.79 -7.93
N TYR A 394 -29.14 -5.77 -9.04
CA TYR A 394 -28.54 -5.64 -10.37
C TYR A 394 -28.96 -4.33 -11.02
N SER A 395 -28.02 -3.68 -11.71
CA SER A 395 -28.33 -2.50 -12.52
C SER A 395 -27.69 -2.61 -13.90
N PRO A 396 -28.45 -2.43 -15.01
CA PRO A 396 -29.91 -2.29 -15.07
C PRO A 396 -30.68 -3.52 -14.58
N ASP A 397 -31.98 -3.34 -14.30
CA ASP A 397 -32.88 -4.40 -13.81
C ASP A 397 -32.95 -5.61 -14.78
N PRO A 398 -33.10 -6.83 -14.24
CA PRO A 398 -33.32 -8.04 -15.04
C PRO A 398 -34.68 -8.03 -15.76
N LEU A 399 -34.77 -8.70 -16.91
CA LEU A 399 -36.05 -8.94 -17.60
C LEU A 399 -37.05 -9.74 -16.75
N THR A 400 -36.55 -10.63 -15.89
CA THR A 400 -37.36 -11.38 -14.93
C THR A 400 -36.63 -11.43 -13.60
N ALA A 401 -37.19 -10.75 -12.60
CA ALA A 401 -36.66 -10.73 -11.25
C ALA A 401 -36.59 -12.14 -10.63
N PRO A 402 -35.57 -12.45 -9.82
CA PRO A 402 -34.54 -11.51 -9.35
C PRO A 402 -33.29 -11.40 -10.26
N ASN A 403 -33.07 -12.32 -11.21
CA ASN A 403 -31.74 -12.55 -11.78
C ASN A 403 -31.72 -13.11 -13.23
N VAL A 404 -32.85 -13.08 -13.96
CA VAL A 404 -32.95 -13.67 -15.30
C VAL A 404 -33.01 -12.58 -16.38
N GLY A 405 -32.17 -12.71 -17.40
CA GLY A 405 -32.16 -11.83 -18.56
C GLY A 405 -31.52 -10.47 -18.25
N LEU A 406 -30.32 -10.49 -17.67
CA LEU A 406 -29.54 -9.29 -17.38
C LEU A 406 -28.81 -8.76 -18.61
N ALA A 407 -28.58 -7.45 -18.65
CA ALA A 407 -27.77 -6.80 -19.68
C ALA A 407 -26.30 -7.23 -19.57
N THR A 408 -25.57 -7.21 -20.69
CA THR A 408 -24.14 -7.57 -20.70
C THR A 408 -23.26 -6.59 -19.93
N GLN A 409 -23.69 -5.35 -19.74
CA GLN A 409 -23.01 -4.33 -18.93
C GLN A 409 -23.51 -4.23 -17.48
N MET A 410 -24.22 -5.24 -16.98
CA MET A 410 -24.79 -5.19 -15.63
C MET A 410 -23.69 -5.01 -14.56
N VAL A 411 -24.07 -4.32 -13.49
CA VAL A 411 -23.33 -4.31 -12.22
C VAL A 411 -24.15 -5.03 -11.16
N ALA A 412 -23.47 -5.62 -10.18
CA ALA A 412 -24.10 -6.35 -9.08
C ALA A 412 -23.67 -5.76 -7.74
N THR A 413 -24.63 -5.38 -6.90
CA THR A 413 -24.40 -4.77 -5.58
C THR A 413 -24.86 -5.72 -4.48
N VAL A 414 -24.04 -5.85 -3.43
CA VAL A 414 -24.41 -6.49 -2.16
C VAL A 414 -24.26 -5.47 -1.05
N LYS A 415 -25.25 -5.43 -0.16
CA LYS A 415 -25.32 -4.52 0.98
C LYS A 415 -25.01 -5.25 2.28
N PHE A 416 -24.43 -4.55 3.23
CA PHE A 416 -24.00 -5.07 4.53
C PHE A 416 -24.58 -4.23 5.67
N SER A 417 -24.83 -4.86 6.82
CA SER A 417 -25.36 -4.20 8.03
C SER A 417 -24.41 -3.20 8.67
N GLU A 418 -23.14 -3.19 8.27
CA GLU A 418 -22.12 -2.31 8.80
C GLU A 418 -20.99 -2.06 7.79
N PRO A 419 -20.16 -1.01 8.02
CA PRO A 419 -19.03 -0.70 7.15
C PRO A 419 -18.03 -1.86 7.07
N MET A 420 -17.76 -2.32 5.84
CA MET A 420 -16.82 -3.41 5.58
C MET A 420 -15.39 -2.90 5.40
N ASP A 421 -14.39 -3.72 5.74
CA ASP A 421 -12.98 -3.41 5.50
C ASP A 421 -12.67 -3.54 4.00
N PRO A 422 -12.35 -2.43 3.29
CA PRO A 422 -12.02 -2.46 1.87
C PRO A 422 -10.79 -3.31 1.56
N ALA A 423 -9.90 -3.58 2.52
CA ALA A 423 -8.74 -4.44 2.33
C ALA A 423 -9.13 -5.93 2.17
N THR A 424 -10.30 -6.32 2.68
CA THR A 424 -10.84 -7.68 2.56
C THR A 424 -11.83 -7.84 1.42
N MET A 425 -12.20 -6.75 0.75
CA MET A 425 -13.10 -6.70 -0.40
C MET A 425 -12.29 -6.78 -1.69
N GLN A 426 -12.15 -8.00 -2.23
CA GLN A 426 -11.28 -8.33 -3.36
C GLN A 426 -12.09 -8.95 -4.49
N ALA A 427 -11.98 -8.41 -5.70
CA ALA A 427 -12.80 -8.75 -6.86
C ALA A 427 -12.52 -10.17 -7.39
N PHE A 428 -11.39 -10.76 -7.00
CA PHE A 428 -10.93 -12.07 -7.50
C PHE A 428 -10.89 -13.17 -6.44
N ASP A 429 -11.09 -12.82 -5.16
CA ASP A 429 -11.02 -13.76 -4.05
C ASP A 429 -12.28 -13.77 -3.17
N THR A 430 -12.73 -12.64 -2.67
CA THR A 430 -13.80 -12.60 -1.65
C THR A 430 -15.15 -12.14 -2.19
N PHE A 431 -15.19 -11.34 -3.25
CA PHE A 431 -16.41 -10.94 -3.95
C PHE A 431 -16.17 -11.12 -5.46
N THR A 432 -16.59 -12.27 -5.98
CA THR A 432 -16.22 -12.68 -7.35
C THR A 432 -17.44 -12.91 -8.23
N ILE A 433 -17.29 -12.66 -9.53
CA ILE A 433 -18.21 -13.16 -10.55
C ILE A 433 -17.46 -14.13 -11.44
N THR A 434 -17.99 -15.34 -11.62
CA THR A 434 -17.36 -16.40 -12.40
C THR A 434 -18.28 -16.95 -13.49
N ARG A 435 -17.66 -17.49 -14.54
CA ARG A 435 -18.34 -18.16 -15.66
C ARG A 435 -18.52 -19.64 -15.33
N THR A 436 -19.73 -20.15 -15.51
CA THR A 436 -20.05 -21.57 -15.22
C THR A 436 -19.79 -22.51 -16.42
N THR A 437 -19.23 -22.00 -17.53
CA THR A 437 -18.99 -22.79 -18.74
C THR A 437 -18.00 -23.93 -18.49
N ALA A 438 -18.40 -25.16 -18.83
CA ALA A 438 -17.55 -26.34 -18.68
C ALA A 438 -16.29 -26.26 -19.55
N GLY A 439 -15.14 -26.69 -19.00
CA GLY A 439 -13.87 -26.79 -19.73
C GLY A 439 -13.05 -25.49 -19.81
N LEU A 440 -13.47 -24.39 -19.17
CA LEU A 440 -12.62 -23.22 -18.99
C LEU A 440 -11.45 -23.50 -18.03
N SER A 441 -10.25 -23.02 -18.37
CA SER A 441 -9.12 -23.03 -17.44
C SER A 441 -9.42 -22.18 -16.21
N ALA A 442 -8.80 -22.52 -15.08
CA ALA A 442 -9.01 -21.77 -13.83
C ALA A 442 -8.67 -20.28 -13.99
N LEU A 443 -7.63 -19.96 -14.76
CA LEU A 443 -7.24 -18.57 -15.07
C LEU A 443 -8.30 -17.76 -15.80
N ARG A 444 -9.24 -18.40 -16.51
CA ARG A 444 -10.24 -17.75 -17.39
C ARG A 444 -11.66 -17.76 -16.81
N LYS A 445 -11.86 -18.30 -15.62
CA LYS A 445 -13.18 -18.42 -14.99
C LYS A 445 -13.71 -17.09 -14.47
N ASN A 446 -12.84 -16.29 -13.85
CA ASN A 446 -13.21 -15.01 -13.25
C ASN A 446 -13.55 -13.98 -14.33
N VAL A 447 -14.66 -13.28 -14.13
CA VAL A 447 -14.95 -12.04 -14.84
C VAL A 447 -13.99 -10.99 -14.31
N ILE A 448 -13.40 -10.21 -15.23
CA ILE A 448 -12.49 -9.14 -14.85
C ILE A 448 -13.30 -7.89 -14.56
N GLY A 449 -13.24 -7.43 -13.32
CA GLY A 449 -13.96 -6.27 -12.82
C GLY A 449 -13.29 -5.69 -11.58
N SER A 450 -13.86 -4.61 -11.08
CA SER A 450 -13.45 -3.94 -9.85
C SER A 450 -14.62 -3.83 -8.88
N LEU A 451 -14.32 -3.75 -7.59
CA LEU A 451 -15.30 -3.42 -6.56
C LEU A 451 -15.27 -1.92 -6.29
N ALA A 452 -16.45 -1.33 -6.25
CA ALA A 452 -16.65 0.03 -5.78
C ALA A 452 -17.48 -0.03 -4.49
N GLY A 453 -16.90 0.48 -3.40
CA GLY A 453 -17.63 0.67 -2.14
C GLY A 453 -18.38 2.00 -2.13
N SER A 454 -19.53 2.04 -1.48
CA SER A 454 -20.20 3.29 -1.09
C SER A 454 -19.34 4.12 -0.14
N GLN A 455 -19.70 5.39 0.09
CA GLN A 455 -18.94 6.27 1.00
C GLN A 455 -18.94 5.77 2.45
N ASP A 456 -20.02 5.11 2.86
CA ASP A 456 -20.17 4.50 4.18
C ASP A 456 -19.62 3.06 4.25
N LEU A 457 -19.13 2.51 3.14
CA LEU A 457 -18.61 1.15 2.99
C LEU A 457 -19.62 0.05 3.34
N ARG A 458 -20.93 0.31 3.21
CA ARG A 458 -21.99 -0.68 3.43
C ARG A 458 -22.45 -1.35 2.15
N ASP A 459 -22.24 -0.71 1.00
CA ASP A 459 -22.60 -1.27 -0.30
C ASP A 459 -21.34 -1.51 -1.12
N TYR A 460 -21.23 -2.70 -1.72
CA TYR A 460 -20.16 -3.00 -2.65
C TYR A 460 -20.73 -3.46 -3.99
N THR A 461 -20.38 -2.72 -5.04
CA THR A 461 -20.79 -2.98 -6.40
C THR A 461 -19.63 -3.59 -7.19
N PHE A 462 -19.84 -4.80 -7.71
CA PHE A 462 -18.95 -5.38 -8.71
C PHE A 462 -19.26 -4.80 -10.08
N GLN A 463 -18.25 -4.16 -10.67
CA GLN A 463 -18.34 -3.56 -11.99
C GLN A 463 -17.41 -4.30 -12.98
N PRO A 464 -17.96 -5.03 -13.96
CA PRO A 464 -17.16 -5.62 -15.02
C PRO A 464 -16.37 -4.56 -15.80
N THR A 465 -15.08 -4.81 -16.06
CA THR A 465 -14.22 -3.92 -16.86
C THR A 465 -14.62 -3.92 -18.33
N LEU A 466 -15.12 -5.06 -18.82
CA LEU A 466 -15.68 -5.24 -20.15
C LEU A 466 -17.08 -5.84 -20.02
N PRO A 467 -17.99 -5.60 -20.99
CA PRO A 467 -19.27 -6.30 -21.03
C PRO A 467 -19.08 -7.81 -20.91
N LEU A 468 -19.96 -8.47 -20.16
CA LEU A 468 -19.95 -9.91 -19.96
C LEU A 468 -20.03 -10.64 -21.30
N ARG A 469 -19.25 -11.72 -21.43
CA ARG A 469 -19.20 -12.50 -22.66
C ARG A 469 -20.57 -13.07 -22.99
N HIS A 470 -21.00 -12.85 -24.22
CA HIS A 470 -22.32 -13.24 -24.68
C HIS A 470 -22.31 -13.60 -26.17
N ALA A 471 -23.03 -14.64 -26.56
CA ALA A 471 -23.40 -14.92 -27.94
C ALA A 471 -24.90 -14.67 -28.14
N GLN A 472 -25.24 -13.90 -29.17
CA GLN A 472 -26.65 -13.57 -29.41
C GLN A 472 -27.48 -14.86 -29.61
N GLY A 473 -28.60 -14.95 -28.90
CA GLY A 473 -29.49 -16.11 -28.89
C GLY A 473 -29.17 -17.16 -27.84
N THR A 474 -28.18 -16.96 -26.98
CA THR A 474 -27.89 -17.85 -25.82
C THR A 474 -28.17 -17.16 -24.49
N ALA A 475 -28.40 -17.93 -23.42
CA ALA A 475 -28.53 -17.41 -22.06
C ALA A 475 -27.35 -17.92 -21.24
N GLU A 476 -26.20 -17.27 -21.32
CA GLU A 476 -25.02 -17.64 -20.54
C GLU A 476 -25.31 -17.52 -19.03
N ILE A 477 -24.74 -18.45 -18.28
CA ILE A 477 -24.91 -18.55 -16.84
C ILE A 477 -23.63 -18.10 -16.13
N PHE A 478 -23.77 -17.15 -15.22
CA PHE A 478 -22.71 -16.65 -14.36
C PHE A 478 -23.06 -16.89 -12.90
N GLN A 479 -22.06 -16.85 -12.04
CA GLN A 479 -22.18 -17.05 -10.61
C GLN A 479 -21.49 -15.92 -9.86
N LEU A 480 -22.18 -15.32 -8.89
CA LEU A 480 -21.63 -14.34 -7.94
C LEU A 480 -21.42 -15.03 -6.59
N ASP A 481 -20.25 -14.83 -6.00
CA ASP A 481 -19.87 -15.41 -4.72
C ASP A 481 -19.35 -14.32 -3.78
N VAL A 482 -19.89 -14.26 -2.55
CA VAL A 482 -19.37 -13.46 -1.43
C VAL A 482 -18.90 -14.40 -0.32
N VAL A 483 -17.59 -14.48 -0.14
CA VAL A 483 -16.95 -15.42 0.78
C VAL A 483 -16.89 -14.81 2.18
N GLY A 484 -17.51 -15.48 3.16
CA GLY A 484 -17.36 -15.18 4.59
C GLY A 484 -16.29 -16.03 5.29
N GLY A 485 -16.27 -16.00 6.62
CA GLY A 485 -15.37 -16.83 7.44
C GLY A 485 -13.94 -16.29 7.57
N SER A 486 -12.97 -17.16 7.88
CA SER A 486 -11.62 -16.74 8.28
C SER A 486 -10.80 -16.08 7.17
N THR A 487 -11.11 -16.37 5.91
CA THR A 487 -10.45 -15.82 4.71
C THR A 487 -11.38 -14.97 3.87
N GLY A 488 -12.57 -14.65 4.39
CA GLY A 488 -13.61 -13.91 3.69
C GLY A 488 -13.59 -12.41 3.98
N VAL A 489 -14.66 -11.75 3.55
CA VAL A 489 -14.95 -10.35 3.86
C VAL A 489 -15.10 -10.14 5.37
N ARG A 490 -14.64 -8.98 5.84
CA ARG A 490 -14.70 -8.57 7.25
C ARG A 490 -15.20 -7.14 7.38
N ASP A 491 -15.79 -6.84 8.53
CA ASP A 491 -16.05 -5.46 8.92
C ASP A 491 -14.73 -4.70 9.23
N LEU A 492 -14.85 -3.41 9.52
CA LEU A 492 -13.72 -2.59 9.94
C LEU A 492 -13.08 -3.05 11.28
N ALA A 493 -13.85 -3.67 12.18
CA ALA A 493 -13.36 -4.19 13.47
C ALA A 493 -12.64 -5.55 13.35
N GLY A 494 -12.73 -6.20 12.19
CA GLY A 494 -12.15 -7.51 11.88
C GLY A 494 -13.08 -8.71 12.07
N ASN A 495 -14.36 -8.53 12.37
CA ASN A 495 -15.34 -9.62 12.46
C ASN A 495 -15.62 -10.21 11.08
N ALA A 496 -15.78 -11.53 11.03
CA ALA A 496 -16.14 -12.22 9.79
C ALA A 496 -17.65 -12.17 9.59
N LEU A 497 -18.07 -12.17 8.32
CA LEU A 497 -19.48 -12.27 7.93
C LEU A 497 -20.18 -13.43 8.66
N LEU A 498 -21.34 -13.14 9.27
CA LEU A 498 -22.08 -14.11 10.08
C LEU A 498 -22.49 -15.32 9.25
N ASN A 499 -23.10 -15.05 8.10
CA ASN A 499 -23.58 -16.05 7.15
C ASN A 499 -23.02 -15.74 5.76
N SER A 500 -22.20 -16.64 5.21
CA SER A 500 -21.76 -16.53 3.81
C SER A 500 -22.96 -16.55 2.86
N LEU A 501 -22.91 -15.72 1.81
CA LEU A 501 -23.85 -15.82 0.71
C LEU A 501 -23.47 -17.03 -0.14
N PRO A 502 -24.35 -18.02 -0.32
CA PRO A 502 -24.10 -19.06 -1.29
C PRO A 502 -24.05 -18.47 -2.70
N ALA A 503 -23.36 -19.16 -3.60
CA ALA A 503 -23.32 -18.91 -5.03
C ALA A 503 -24.67 -18.46 -5.63
N VAL A 504 -24.78 -17.19 -5.99
CA VAL A 504 -25.95 -16.61 -6.67
C VAL A 504 -25.76 -16.77 -8.17
N THR A 505 -26.71 -17.41 -8.85
CA THR A 505 -26.59 -17.71 -10.28
C THR A 505 -27.48 -16.77 -11.08
N PHE A 506 -26.99 -16.17 -12.17
CA PHE A 506 -27.79 -15.29 -13.02
C PHE A 506 -27.56 -15.56 -14.51
N THR A 507 -28.50 -15.10 -15.34
CA THR A 507 -28.45 -15.31 -16.80
C THR A 507 -28.50 -14.01 -17.60
N ILE A 508 -27.79 -13.98 -18.73
CA ILE A 508 -27.82 -12.85 -19.68
C ILE A 508 -29.06 -12.93 -20.58
N ASP A 509 -29.63 -11.77 -20.96
CA ASP A 509 -30.72 -11.70 -21.94
C ASP A 509 -30.26 -12.24 -23.30
N PRO A 510 -30.91 -13.28 -23.87
CA PRO A 510 -30.59 -13.80 -25.19
C PRO A 510 -30.66 -12.80 -26.35
N ASN A 511 -31.33 -11.65 -26.16
CA ASN A 511 -31.43 -10.61 -27.17
C ASN A 511 -30.28 -9.61 -27.14
N GLU A 512 -29.42 -9.66 -26.13
CA GLU A 512 -28.25 -8.79 -26.04
C GLU A 512 -27.30 -8.99 -27.25
N PRO A 513 -26.56 -7.95 -27.65
CA PRO A 513 -25.57 -8.08 -28.72
C PRO A 513 -24.43 -9.02 -28.33
N THR A 514 -23.88 -9.74 -29.30
CA THR A 514 -22.70 -10.60 -29.07
C THR A 514 -21.52 -9.80 -28.51
N GLN A 515 -20.94 -10.28 -27.41
CA GLN A 515 -19.76 -9.74 -26.74
C GLN A 515 -18.63 -10.76 -26.70
N THR A 516 -17.45 -10.37 -27.20
CA THR A 516 -16.24 -11.22 -27.33
C THR A 516 -15.22 -10.97 -26.21
N SER A 517 -15.68 -10.75 -24.98
CA SER A 517 -14.79 -10.52 -23.83
C SER A 517 -14.18 -11.81 -23.27
N ASP A 518 -12.94 -11.72 -22.80
CA ASP A 518 -12.19 -12.80 -22.18
C ASP A 518 -11.17 -12.21 -21.19
N GLY A 519 -10.44 -13.06 -20.49
CA GLY A 519 -9.44 -12.57 -19.56
C GLY A 519 -8.64 -13.65 -18.86
N PHE A 520 -7.56 -13.23 -18.23
CA PHE A 520 -6.75 -14.08 -17.35
C PHE A 520 -6.69 -13.46 -15.96
N VAL A 521 -6.80 -14.28 -14.93
CA VAL A 521 -6.60 -13.88 -13.54
C VAL A 521 -5.61 -14.84 -12.90
N LEU A 522 -4.52 -14.29 -12.36
CA LEU A 522 -3.61 -14.98 -11.47
C LEU A 522 -3.89 -14.53 -10.04
N LYS A 523 -4.01 -15.47 -9.11
CA LYS A 523 -4.36 -15.25 -7.69
C LYS A 523 -3.29 -15.73 -6.71
N PHE A 524 -2.20 -16.30 -7.23
CA PHE A 524 -1.05 -16.81 -6.46
C PHE A 524 -1.40 -17.74 -5.30
N SER A 525 -2.55 -18.41 -5.38
CA SER A 525 -3.07 -19.39 -4.43
C SER A 525 -2.33 -20.74 -4.53
N SER A 526 -1.66 -20.95 -5.66
CA SER A 526 -0.75 -22.05 -5.95
C SER A 526 0.37 -21.53 -6.86
N PRO A 527 1.57 -22.13 -6.87
CA PRO A 527 2.57 -21.84 -7.90
C PRO A 527 2.10 -22.17 -9.32
N ASP A 528 1.28 -23.22 -9.46
CA ASP A 528 0.61 -23.67 -10.69
C ASP A 528 -0.91 -23.54 -10.52
N GLU A 529 -1.50 -22.55 -11.17
CA GLU A 529 -2.93 -22.24 -11.13
C GLU A 529 -3.71 -22.77 -12.34
N ASP A 530 -3.02 -23.10 -13.44
CA ASP A 530 -3.62 -23.66 -14.65
C ASP A 530 -3.15 -25.08 -14.93
N ILE A 531 -3.49 -26.01 -14.01
CA ILE A 531 -3.14 -27.43 -14.18
C ILE A 531 -3.71 -27.92 -15.53
N PRO A 532 -2.87 -28.18 -16.55
CA PRO A 532 -3.38 -28.60 -17.83
C PRO A 532 -3.95 -30.00 -17.70
N SER A 533 -5.06 -30.30 -18.39
CA SER A 533 -5.71 -31.63 -18.36
C SER A 533 -4.82 -32.81 -18.76
N PHE A 534 -3.60 -32.55 -19.25
CA PHE A 534 -2.59 -33.54 -19.65
C PHE A 534 -1.39 -33.65 -18.69
N ALA A 535 -1.28 -32.79 -17.66
CA ALA A 535 -0.18 -32.83 -16.71
C ALA A 535 -0.58 -33.65 -15.47
N THR A 536 -0.12 -34.90 -15.38
CA THR A 536 -0.34 -35.76 -14.21
C THR A 536 0.87 -35.83 -13.28
N SER A 537 1.94 -35.04 -13.53
CA SER A 537 3.21 -35.19 -12.77
C SER A 537 4.21 -34.02 -12.78
N PHE A 538 3.90 -32.85 -13.38
CA PHE A 538 4.83 -31.72 -13.40
C PHE A 538 4.13 -30.45 -12.92
N ASP A 539 4.65 -29.81 -11.87
CA ASP A 539 4.29 -28.43 -11.51
C ASP A 539 4.72 -27.51 -12.66
N THR A 540 3.78 -26.81 -13.27
CA THR A 540 4.01 -25.85 -14.35
C THR A 540 3.72 -24.44 -13.87
N PRO A 541 4.63 -23.80 -13.11
CA PRO A 541 4.32 -22.51 -12.51
C PRO A 541 4.10 -21.41 -13.55
N GLU A 542 3.13 -20.52 -13.31
CA GLU A 542 2.86 -19.39 -14.21
C GLU A 542 3.85 -18.23 -14.04
N VAL A 543 4.51 -18.14 -12.89
CA VAL A 543 5.44 -17.05 -12.56
C VAL A 543 6.71 -17.60 -11.92
N ARG A 544 7.86 -17.06 -12.32
CA ARG A 544 9.14 -17.35 -11.65
C ARG A 544 9.98 -16.09 -11.41
N GLY A 545 10.94 -16.20 -10.51
CA GLY A 545 11.96 -15.17 -10.27
C GLY A 545 12.12 -14.84 -8.80
N GLN A 546 12.43 -13.58 -8.52
CA GLN A 546 12.82 -13.11 -7.19
C GLN A 546 11.61 -12.80 -6.31
N HIS A 547 10.66 -13.73 -6.16
CA HIS A 547 9.52 -13.60 -5.26
C HIS A 547 9.46 -14.76 -4.28
N LEU A 548 8.68 -14.58 -3.22
CA LEU A 548 8.35 -15.61 -2.26
C LEU A 548 6.83 -15.79 -2.27
N TYR A 549 6.39 -17.04 -2.36
CA TYR A 549 4.98 -17.38 -2.18
C TYR A 549 4.62 -17.37 -0.69
N ASP A 550 3.46 -16.80 -0.39
CA ASP A 550 2.70 -17.05 0.83
C ASP A 550 1.36 -17.65 0.42
N LEU A 551 1.37 -18.97 0.24
CA LEU A 551 0.22 -19.73 -0.26
C LEU A 551 -0.95 -19.77 0.73
N THR A 552 -0.69 -19.47 2.02
CA THR A 552 -1.78 -19.40 3.01
C THR A 552 -2.61 -18.14 2.82
N ARG A 553 -1.96 -17.04 2.44
CA ARG A 553 -2.61 -15.76 2.14
C ARG A 553 -2.96 -15.59 0.66
N GLY A 554 -2.50 -16.49 -0.22
CA GLY A 554 -2.69 -16.37 -1.68
C GLY A 554 -1.95 -15.16 -2.25
N ILE A 555 -0.72 -14.89 -1.80
CA ILE A 555 0.04 -13.73 -2.27
C ILE A 555 1.46 -14.10 -2.68
N ILE A 556 2.06 -13.24 -3.50
CA ILE A 556 3.51 -13.17 -3.67
C ILE A 556 4.08 -11.87 -3.11
N ARG A 557 5.26 -11.98 -2.50
CA ARG A 557 6.02 -10.86 -1.93
C ARG A 557 7.46 -10.85 -2.47
N PRO A 558 8.17 -9.71 -2.45
CA PRO A 558 9.56 -9.67 -2.86
C PRO A 558 10.47 -10.44 -1.90
N ARG A 559 11.74 -10.55 -2.29
CA ARG A 559 12.81 -10.90 -1.35
C ARG A 559 12.81 -9.88 -0.18
N PRO A 560 13.10 -10.31 1.06
CA PRO A 560 13.18 -9.40 2.20
C PRO A 560 14.21 -8.30 1.98
N LEU A 561 13.91 -7.09 2.47
CA LEU A 561 14.86 -5.99 2.48
C LEU A 561 16.06 -6.35 3.36
N THR A 562 17.19 -6.63 2.72
CA THR A 562 18.43 -7.01 3.40
C THR A 562 19.57 -6.12 2.93
N ARG A 563 20.48 -5.79 3.87
CA ARG A 563 21.71 -5.04 3.60
C ARG A 563 22.91 -5.94 3.80
N PHE A 564 23.84 -5.90 2.87
CA PHE A 564 25.07 -6.66 2.97
C PHE A 564 26.18 -5.98 2.17
N SER A 565 27.42 -6.39 2.43
CA SER A 565 28.59 -5.84 1.77
C SER A 565 29.34 -6.93 1.01
N ALA A 566 29.86 -6.60 -0.17
CA ALA A 566 30.72 -7.48 -0.96
C ALA A 566 32.09 -6.83 -1.21
N GLN A 567 33.14 -7.53 -0.81
CA GLN A 567 34.52 -7.04 -0.87
C GLN A 567 35.18 -7.42 -2.20
N ALA A 568 35.78 -6.43 -2.84
CA ALA A 568 36.66 -6.54 -4.00
C ALA A 568 38.12 -6.52 -3.51
N ASP A 569 38.58 -7.62 -2.90
CA ASP A 569 39.92 -7.73 -2.33
C ASP A 569 40.54 -9.13 -2.52
N GLN A 570 41.72 -9.34 -1.95
CA GLN A 570 42.51 -10.57 -2.10
C GLN A 570 41.85 -11.83 -1.54
N SER A 571 40.74 -11.70 -0.79
CA SER A 571 39.95 -12.86 -0.35
C SER A 571 39.25 -13.56 -1.51
N LYS A 572 39.06 -12.89 -2.66
CA LYS A 572 38.41 -13.47 -3.85
C LYS A 572 39.45 -14.14 -4.75
N PRO A 573 39.18 -15.33 -5.32
CA PRO A 573 40.21 -16.11 -6.03
C PRO A 573 40.95 -15.35 -7.13
N VAL A 574 40.21 -14.67 -8.03
CA VAL A 574 40.81 -13.95 -9.17
C VAL A 574 41.62 -12.75 -8.69
N VAL A 575 41.09 -11.99 -7.72
CA VAL A 575 41.77 -10.82 -7.15
C VAL A 575 43.01 -11.23 -6.33
N GLY A 576 42.93 -12.36 -5.61
CA GLY A 576 44.06 -12.95 -4.89
C GLY A 576 45.18 -13.45 -5.80
N ALA A 577 44.88 -13.75 -7.07
CA ALA A 577 45.85 -14.09 -8.11
C ALA A 577 46.44 -12.86 -8.83
N MET A 578 45.96 -11.65 -8.55
CA MET A 578 46.55 -10.39 -9.02
C MET A 578 47.78 -10.01 -8.17
N ILE A 579 48.59 -9.08 -8.67
CA ILE A 579 49.87 -8.70 -8.02
C ILE A 579 49.65 -7.45 -7.18
N PRO A 580 49.81 -7.50 -5.84
CA PRO A 580 49.68 -6.31 -5.01
C PRO A 580 50.71 -5.25 -5.38
N PHE A 581 50.26 -4.01 -5.57
CA PHE A 581 51.18 -2.91 -5.84
C PHE A 581 51.75 -2.35 -4.54
N THR A 582 53.06 -2.14 -4.49
CA THR A 582 53.79 -1.82 -3.26
C THR A 582 53.88 -0.32 -2.97
N GLN A 583 53.19 0.53 -3.73
CA GLN A 583 53.21 1.98 -3.58
C GLN A 583 51.79 2.54 -3.52
N ALA A 584 51.63 3.67 -2.85
CA ALA A 584 50.40 4.43 -2.84
C ALA A 584 50.14 5.08 -4.21
N ILE A 585 48.89 5.01 -4.68
CA ILE A 585 48.42 5.76 -5.85
C ILE A 585 47.43 6.82 -5.37
N GLN A 586 47.56 8.07 -5.79
CA GLN A 586 46.67 9.17 -5.33
C GLN A 586 45.41 9.33 -6.17
N THR A 587 45.44 8.92 -7.45
CA THR A 587 44.25 8.95 -8.33
C THR A 587 43.09 8.15 -7.70
N PRO A 588 41.86 8.69 -7.62
CA PRO A 588 41.38 9.94 -8.23
C PRO A 588 41.44 11.20 -7.33
N LEU A 589 41.89 11.11 -6.09
CA LEU A 589 41.90 12.23 -5.15
C LEU A 589 43.10 13.15 -5.35
N SER A 590 43.01 14.03 -6.34
CA SER A 590 44.06 15.02 -6.67
C SER A 590 43.53 16.44 -6.51
N ASN A 591 44.30 17.29 -5.83
CA ASN A 591 44.03 18.73 -5.70
C ASN A 591 44.14 19.48 -7.04
N LEU A 592 44.81 18.88 -8.04
CA LEU A 592 44.88 19.39 -9.41
C LEU A 592 43.80 18.80 -10.33
N GLY A 593 42.84 18.07 -9.75
CA GLY A 593 41.69 17.50 -10.43
C GLY A 593 41.95 16.14 -11.08
N SER A 594 40.88 15.39 -11.30
CA SER A 594 40.93 14.04 -11.87
C SER A 594 39.58 13.61 -12.44
N LYS A 595 39.61 12.89 -13.56
CA LYS A 595 38.52 12.03 -14.04
C LYS A 595 39.04 10.60 -14.15
N MET A 596 38.37 9.66 -13.51
CA MET A 596 38.77 8.26 -13.55
C MET A 596 37.56 7.35 -13.67
N MET A 597 37.66 6.37 -14.57
CA MET A 597 36.78 5.22 -14.60
C MET A 597 37.55 3.96 -14.18
N GLY A 598 36.90 3.13 -13.37
CA GLY A 598 37.37 1.79 -13.01
C GLY A 598 36.22 0.80 -12.93
N VAL A 599 36.56 -0.49 -12.88
CA VAL A 599 35.56 -1.57 -12.89
C VAL A 599 35.78 -2.62 -11.81
N TRP A 600 34.66 -3.15 -11.31
CA TRP A 600 34.61 -4.41 -10.55
C TRP A 600 33.71 -5.42 -11.25
N ARG A 601 34.22 -6.62 -11.50
CA ARG A 601 33.44 -7.71 -12.11
C ARG A 601 32.62 -8.43 -11.03
N TYR A 602 31.56 -9.13 -11.44
CA TYR A 602 30.73 -9.90 -10.51
C TYR A 602 31.56 -10.91 -9.68
N HIS A 603 32.52 -11.60 -10.31
CA HIS A 603 33.38 -12.55 -9.61
C HIS A 603 34.51 -11.89 -8.81
N ASP A 604 34.83 -10.61 -9.05
CA ASP A 604 35.79 -9.85 -8.22
C ASP A 604 35.22 -9.54 -6.84
N VAL A 605 33.90 -9.56 -6.68
CA VAL A 605 33.20 -9.43 -5.39
C VAL A 605 32.61 -10.76 -4.89
N GLY A 606 32.86 -11.86 -5.62
CA GLY A 606 32.47 -13.21 -5.24
C GLY A 606 31.02 -13.59 -5.58
N PHE A 607 30.37 -12.90 -6.51
CA PHE A 607 29.05 -13.29 -7.00
C PHE A 607 29.12 -14.33 -8.13
N SER A 608 28.00 -15.02 -8.35
CA SER A 608 27.82 -16.01 -9.41
C SER A 608 26.90 -15.47 -10.53
N LEU A 609 26.98 -16.04 -11.74
CA LEU A 609 26.09 -15.73 -12.87
C LEU A 609 24.71 -16.38 -12.76
N VAL A 610 24.60 -17.47 -11.99
CA VAL A 610 23.36 -18.27 -11.88
C VAL A 610 22.61 -18.03 -10.57
N ASP A 611 23.19 -17.27 -9.64
CA ASP A 611 22.58 -16.96 -8.36
C ASP A 611 21.74 -15.68 -8.45
N GLU A 612 20.42 -15.86 -8.57
CA GLU A 612 19.43 -14.78 -8.59
C GLU A 612 19.44 -13.93 -7.32
N GLY A 613 19.95 -14.45 -6.20
CA GLY A 613 20.13 -13.71 -4.96
C GLY A 613 21.06 -12.51 -5.13
N THR A 614 21.98 -12.57 -6.10
CA THR A 614 22.99 -11.53 -6.37
C THR A 614 22.66 -10.61 -7.56
N MET A 615 21.42 -10.64 -8.04
CA MET A 615 20.93 -9.82 -9.15
C MET A 615 19.97 -8.74 -8.66
N ASN A 616 19.82 -7.65 -9.43
CA ASN A 616 18.97 -6.49 -9.11
C ASN A 616 19.32 -5.87 -7.74
N LEU A 617 20.60 -5.61 -7.52
CA LEU A 617 21.10 -5.09 -6.25
C LEU A 617 21.30 -3.58 -6.35
N ASP A 618 20.65 -2.83 -5.45
CA ASP A 618 20.90 -1.39 -5.36
C ASP A 618 22.20 -1.13 -4.60
N VAL A 619 23.12 -0.42 -5.22
CA VAL A 619 24.34 0.08 -4.59
C VAL A 619 23.94 1.21 -3.64
N GLU A 620 24.05 0.97 -2.34
CA GLU A 620 23.75 1.94 -1.27
C GLU A 620 25.02 2.66 -0.82
N GLY A 621 26.20 2.01 -0.94
CA GLY A 621 27.49 2.55 -0.56
C GLY A 621 28.65 1.96 -1.36
N LEU A 622 29.76 2.70 -1.45
CA LEU A 622 31.03 2.23 -1.98
C LEU A 622 32.15 2.63 -1.02
N ASN A 623 33.17 1.78 -0.91
CA ASN A 623 34.32 1.98 -0.04
C ASN A 623 35.61 1.61 -0.78
N TRP A 624 36.70 2.29 -0.45
CA TRP A 624 38.03 2.06 -1.02
C TRP A 624 39.02 1.67 0.08
N ALA A 625 40.03 0.88 -0.26
CA ALA A 625 41.06 0.49 0.69
C ALA A 625 42.23 1.51 0.68
N PRO A 626 42.56 2.16 1.82
CA PRO A 626 43.74 2.99 1.91
C PRO A 626 45.03 2.18 1.85
N PHE A 627 46.07 2.78 1.29
CA PHE A 627 47.42 2.22 1.31
C PHE A 627 48.08 2.45 2.68
N GLY A 628 48.62 1.39 3.28
CA GLY A 628 49.23 1.47 4.60
C GLY A 628 48.21 1.51 5.73
N ALA A 629 48.50 2.31 6.77
CA ALA A 629 47.78 2.25 8.05
C ALA A 629 46.77 3.38 8.29
N GLY A 630 46.48 4.26 7.32
CA GLY A 630 45.51 5.32 7.58
C GLY A 630 45.18 6.26 6.42
N VAL A 631 44.22 7.14 6.72
CA VAL A 631 43.73 8.22 5.87
C VAL A 631 44.07 9.55 6.54
N ALA A 632 44.58 10.51 5.78
CA ALA A 632 44.82 11.87 6.25
C ALA A 632 43.55 12.72 6.07
N VAL A 633 43.33 13.68 6.98
CA VAL A 633 42.23 14.65 6.86
C VAL A 633 42.43 15.46 5.58
N ASP A 634 41.40 15.51 4.75
CA ASP A 634 41.40 16.24 3.49
C ASP A 634 39.96 16.60 3.10
N GLN A 635 39.80 17.52 2.17
CA GLN A 635 38.48 17.92 1.67
C GLN A 635 38.54 18.23 0.18
N PHE A 636 37.53 17.79 -0.54
CA PHE A 636 37.32 18.09 -1.95
C PHE A 636 35.95 18.74 -2.09
N PRO A 637 35.85 20.08 -2.06
CA PRO A 637 34.55 20.77 -2.04
C PRO A 637 33.65 20.46 -3.23
N LEU A 638 34.24 20.09 -4.37
CA LEU A 638 33.52 19.65 -5.56
C LEU A 638 33.99 18.24 -5.92
N PHE A 639 33.10 17.26 -5.77
CA PHE A 639 33.37 15.85 -6.03
C PHE A 639 32.09 15.17 -6.51
N GLN A 640 32.18 14.40 -7.60
CA GLN A 640 31.04 13.66 -8.14
C GLN A 640 31.37 12.18 -8.28
N LEU A 641 30.40 11.34 -7.96
CA LEU A 641 30.44 9.89 -8.19
C LEU A 641 29.25 9.47 -9.05
N SER A 642 29.53 8.67 -10.07
CA SER A 642 28.53 8.12 -10.96
C SER A 642 28.75 6.64 -11.24
N LEU A 643 27.68 5.88 -11.45
CA LEU A 643 27.69 4.43 -11.66
C LEU A 643 26.91 4.03 -12.92
N THR A 644 27.32 2.93 -13.57
CA THR A 644 26.66 2.29 -14.72
C THR A 644 27.22 0.85 -14.92
N HIS A 645 26.66 0.03 -15.83
CA HIS A 645 27.33 -1.19 -16.27
C HIS A 645 28.43 -0.84 -17.28
N SER A 646 29.59 -1.50 -17.17
CA SER A 646 30.63 -1.37 -18.18
C SER A 646 30.26 -2.14 -19.44
N ARG A 647 30.52 -1.53 -20.61
CA ARG A 647 30.46 -2.23 -21.90
C ARG A 647 31.51 -3.34 -21.99
N TYR A 648 32.64 -3.18 -21.30
CA TYR A 648 33.80 -4.06 -21.39
C TYR A 648 33.88 -4.97 -20.16
N LEU A 649 34.38 -6.19 -20.36
CA LEU A 649 34.63 -7.16 -19.29
C LEU A 649 36.10 -7.56 -19.39
N PRO A 650 36.99 -6.90 -18.63
CA PRO A 650 38.42 -7.22 -18.67
C PRO A 650 38.67 -8.70 -18.39
N ASP A 651 39.45 -9.33 -19.27
CA ASP A 651 39.81 -10.75 -19.21
C ASP A 651 41.33 -10.91 -19.34
N GLU A 652 41.99 -11.06 -18.21
CA GLU A 652 43.43 -11.16 -18.05
C GLU A 652 43.95 -12.60 -18.19
N GLU A 653 43.25 -13.44 -18.96
CA GLU A 653 43.68 -14.80 -19.30
C GLU A 653 45.14 -14.80 -19.79
N ILE A 654 45.98 -15.63 -19.15
CA ILE A 654 47.42 -15.69 -19.44
C ILE A 654 47.67 -16.85 -20.40
N ASN A 655 48.38 -16.58 -21.50
CA ASN A 655 48.95 -17.64 -22.32
C ASN A 655 50.11 -18.31 -21.57
N THR A 656 50.03 -19.60 -21.31
CA THR A 656 51.05 -20.32 -20.49
C THR A 656 52.40 -20.47 -21.18
N GLN A 657 52.49 -20.28 -22.50
CA GLN A 657 53.76 -20.33 -23.24
C GLN A 657 54.45 -18.97 -23.35
N THR A 658 53.69 -17.88 -23.54
CA THR A 658 54.25 -16.52 -23.73
C THR A 658 54.21 -15.67 -22.48
N LEU A 659 53.44 -16.07 -21.46
CA LEU A 659 53.12 -15.30 -20.25
C LEU A 659 52.48 -13.93 -20.53
N LEU A 660 51.98 -13.71 -21.75
CA LEU A 660 51.27 -12.50 -22.15
C LEU A 660 49.74 -12.73 -22.11
N PRO A 661 48.95 -11.67 -21.89
CA PRO A 661 47.49 -11.74 -21.97
C PRO A 661 47.00 -12.15 -23.36
N THR A 662 46.02 -13.04 -23.45
CA THR A 662 45.39 -13.45 -24.71
C THR A 662 44.28 -12.50 -25.16
N LYS A 663 43.66 -11.76 -24.24
CA LYS A 663 42.52 -10.86 -24.50
C LYS A 663 42.84 -9.40 -24.19
N THR A 664 43.89 -8.85 -24.80
CA THR A 664 44.38 -7.48 -24.55
C THR A 664 43.33 -6.38 -24.77
N LEU A 665 42.38 -6.57 -25.69
CA LEU A 665 41.36 -5.57 -26.05
C LEU A 665 40.01 -5.76 -25.33
N SER A 666 39.97 -6.58 -24.27
CA SER A 666 38.74 -6.88 -23.50
C SER A 666 38.38 -5.85 -22.43
N GLY A 667 39.34 -4.97 -22.08
CA GLY A 667 39.18 -3.97 -21.02
C GLY A 667 38.75 -2.58 -21.50
N LEU A 668 38.76 -1.61 -20.58
CA LEU A 668 38.33 -0.23 -20.81
C LEU A 668 39.13 0.46 -21.93
N VAL A 669 38.49 1.42 -22.60
CA VAL A 669 39.10 2.27 -23.63
C VAL A 669 39.26 3.72 -23.16
N ALA A 670 40.07 4.50 -23.87
CA ALA A 670 40.41 5.87 -23.47
C ALA A 670 39.22 6.83 -23.55
N THR A 671 38.33 6.66 -24.54
CA THR A 671 37.12 7.49 -24.67
C THR A 671 36.11 7.09 -23.59
N PHE A 672 35.87 7.96 -22.61
CA PHE A 672 35.07 7.62 -21.42
C PHE A 672 33.65 7.15 -21.77
N SER A 673 32.98 7.80 -22.74
CA SER A 673 31.62 7.44 -23.15
C SER A 673 31.51 6.06 -23.81
N GLN A 674 32.60 5.53 -24.38
CA GLN A 674 32.60 4.20 -25.00
C GLN A 674 32.64 3.06 -23.98
N ASN A 675 32.99 3.36 -22.73
CA ASN A 675 33.02 2.38 -21.64
C ASN A 675 31.64 2.08 -21.05
N VAL A 676 30.63 2.90 -21.37
CA VAL A 676 29.24 2.75 -20.89
C VAL A 676 28.51 1.70 -21.72
N ALA A 677 27.84 0.75 -21.08
CA ALA A 677 27.14 -0.33 -21.78
C ALA A 677 26.07 0.20 -22.73
N SER A 678 25.21 1.12 -22.29
CA SER A 678 24.19 1.76 -23.12
C SER A 678 23.89 3.17 -22.66
N SER A 679 24.14 4.17 -23.50
CA SER A 679 23.81 5.56 -23.21
C SER A 679 22.30 5.85 -23.18
N ALA A 680 21.48 4.96 -23.75
CA ALA A 680 20.02 5.12 -23.82
C ALA A 680 19.31 4.43 -22.65
N ASN A 681 19.71 3.20 -22.34
CA ASN A 681 18.97 2.33 -21.41
C ASN A 681 19.67 2.13 -20.06
N ASP A 682 20.97 2.42 -19.96
CA ASP A 682 21.76 2.34 -18.72
C ASP A 682 22.83 3.45 -18.71
N PRO A 683 22.42 4.73 -18.78
CA PRO A 683 23.37 5.84 -18.82
C PRO A 683 24.13 5.95 -17.49
N LEU A 684 25.19 6.76 -17.50
CA LEU A 684 25.94 7.09 -16.30
C LEU A 684 25.04 7.82 -15.28
N LYS A 685 24.68 7.14 -14.19
CA LYS A 685 23.82 7.69 -13.14
C LYS A 685 24.66 8.41 -12.09
N VAL A 686 24.44 9.71 -11.90
CA VAL A 686 25.04 10.46 -10.80
C VAL A 686 24.40 9.99 -9.50
N VAL A 687 25.22 9.40 -8.62
CA VAL A 687 24.78 8.89 -7.30
C VAL A 687 25.29 9.76 -6.15
N HIS A 688 26.27 10.63 -6.43
CA HIS A 688 26.70 11.71 -5.53
C HIS A 688 26.91 12.99 -6.35
N PRO A 689 26.06 14.01 -6.18
CA PRO A 689 26.17 15.27 -6.90
C PRO A 689 27.45 16.04 -6.56
N LYS A 690 27.98 16.75 -7.57
CA LYS A 690 29.21 17.55 -7.50
C LYS A 690 29.30 18.46 -6.27
N ASP A 691 28.23 19.18 -5.97
CA ASP A 691 28.22 20.26 -4.97
C ASP A 691 28.22 19.76 -3.52
N TYR A 692 28.06 18.45 -3.30
CA TYR A 692 28.10 17.88 -1.96
C TYR A 692 29.54 17.62 -1.49
N GLY A 693 30.52 17.64 -2.41
CA GLY A 693 31.93 17.49 -2.09
C GLY A 693 32.28 16.14 -1.46
N TYR A 694 33.48 16.04 -0.89
CA TYR A 694 33.94 14.85 -0.18
C TYR A 694 34.90 15.25 0.94
N ILE A 695 34.53 14.93 2.18
CA ILE A 695 35.36 15.15 3.36
C ILE A 695 35.96 13.82 3.80
N LEU A 696 37.27 13.80 4.01
CA LEU A 696 38.02 12.64 4.46
C LEU A 696 38.44 12.85 5.91
N THR A 697 38.15 11.86 6.76
CA THR A 697 38.58 11.87 8.15
C THR A 697 39.00 10.47 8.57
N PRO A 698 40.12 10.31 9.30
CA PRO A 698 40.54 9.01 9.81
C PRO A 698 39.46 8.30 10.66
N ALA A 699 38.56 9.07 11.28
CA ALA A 699 37.48 8.54 12.11
C ALA A 699 36.45 7.69 11.33
N ASP A 700 36.35 7.87 10.02
CA ASP A 700 35.41 7.12 9.17
C ASP A 700 36.00 5.79 8.66
N THR A 701 37.27 5.49 8.98
CA THR A 701 37.89 4.22 8.60
C THR A 701 37.31 3.05 9.39
N PHE A 702 37.15 1.90 8.72
CA PHE A 702 36.63 0.68 9.34
C PHE A 702 37.32 -0.56 8.76
N VAL A 703 37.20 -1.70 9.44
CA VAL A 703 37.74 -2.98 8.97
C VAL A 703 36.60 -3.82 8.40
N SER A 704 36.74 -4.30 7.17
CA SER A 704 35.76 -5.17 6.51
C SER A 704 35.70 -6.56 7.16
N SER A 705 34.69 -7.36 6.78
CA SER A 705 34.59 -8.77 7.20
C SER A 705 35.76 -9.65 6.73
N THR A 706 36.52 -9.20 5.74
CA THR A 706 37.74 -9.84 5.21
C THR A 706 39.02 -9.33 5.86
N ALA A 707 38.91 -8.53 6.92
CA ALA A 707 40.03 -7.87 7.62
C ALA A 707 40.82 -6.84 6.78
N THR A 708 40.22 -6.31 5.71
CA THR A 708 40.81 -5.22 4.92
C THR A 708 40.36 -3.89 5.51
N LEU A 709 41.32 -2.99 5.77
CA LEU A 709 41.01 -1.60 6.17
C LEU A 709 40.34 -0.88 4.99
N MET A 710 39.24 -0.19 5.26
CA MET A 710 38.41 0.51 4.28
C MET A 710 38.15 1.95 4.73
N HIS A 711 37.93 2.82 3.76
CA HIS A 711 37.37 4.14 3.96
C HIS A 711 36.19 4.33 2.97
N PRO A 712 35.07 4.91 3.43
CA PRO A 712 33.90 5.11 2.60
C PRO A 712 34.05 6.23 1.58
N TRP A 713 33.46 6.05 0.40
CA TRP A 713 33.13 7.14 -0.52
C TRP A 713 31.89 7.91 0.00
N PRO A 714 31.62 9.15 -0.46
CA PRO A 714 30.54 9.98 0.10
C PRO A 714 29.12 9.56 -0.33
N LEU A 715 28.97 8.46 -1.08
CA LEU A 715 27.67 7.96 -1.55
C LEU A 715 26.70 7.76 -0.37
N ASN A 716 25.54 8.43 -0.45
CA ASN A 716 24.46 8.39 0.55
C ASN A 716 24.90 8.73 1.98
N ARG A 717 26.00 9.49 2.12
CA ARG A 717 26.49 9.99 3.41
C ARG A 717 26.30 11.50 3.48
N GLN A 718 26.03 12.00 4.67
CA GLN A 718 25.83 13.44 4.92
C GLN A 718 24.71 14.05 4.06
N ILE A 719 23.69 13.25 3.72
CA ILE A 719 22.53 13.71 2.96
C ILE A 719 21.79 14.78 3.78
N PRO A 720 21.53 15.99 3.24
CA PRO A 720 20.73 16.99 3.91
C PRO A 720 19.37 16.47 4.34
N ALA A 721 18.86 16.97 5.47
CA ALA A 721 17.53 16.61 5.96
C ALA A 721 16.45 16.88 4.90
N GLY A 722 15.59 15.89 4.64
CA GLY A 722 14.52 15.96 3.64
C GLY A 722 14.88 15.44 2.23
N LEU A 723 16.13 15.03 1.98
CA LEU A 723 16.51 14.38 0.72
C LEU A 723 16.60 12.86 0.87
N ASN A 724 16.14 12.14 -0.16
CA ASN A 724 16.17 10.68 -0.19
C ASN A 724 17.53 10.16 -0.70
N PRO A 725 18.00 8.99 -0.21
CA PRO A 725 19.17 8.32 -0.78
C PRO A 725 19.00 8.04 -2.27
N THR A 726 20.10 8.15 -3.02
CA THR A 726 20.15 7.82 -4.45
C THR A 726 20.78 6.44 -4.64
N TYR A 727 20.10 5.58 -5.39
CA TYR A 727 20.54 4.20 -5.64
C TYR A 727 20.87 3.97 -7.11
N TYR A 728 21.81 3.07 -7.38
CA TYR A 728 22.03 2.51 -8.71
C TYR A 728 21.87 0.99 -8.68
N THR A 729 21.00 0.44 -9.53
CA THR A 729 20.76 -1.00 -9.59
C THR A 729 21.83 -1.66 -10.45
N TRP A 730 22.74 -2.41 -9.82
CA TRP A 730 23.72 -3.23 -10.52
C TRP A 730 23.18 -4.64 -10.77
N ARG A 731 23.66 -5.26 -11.85
CA ARG A 731 23.19 -6.55 -12.36
C ARG A 731 21.69 -6.52 -12.62
N ASP A 732 21.24 -5.43 -13.25
CA ASP A 732 19.83 -5.14 -13.47
C ASP A 732 19.27 -5.94 -14.65
N THR A 733 18.37 -6.87 -14.36
CA THR A 733 17.71 -7.71 -15.37
C THR A 733 16.63 -6.97 -16.17
N ALA A 734 16.32 -5.70 -15.87
CA ALA A 734 15.46 -4.89 -16.72
C ALA A 734 16.19 -4.32 -17.93
N VAL A 735 17.51 -4.22 -17.86
CA VAL A 735 18.36 -3.70 -18.94
C VAL A 735 18.84 -4.86 -19.80
N GLN A 736 18.36 -4.95 -21.04
CA GLN A 736 18.69 -6.02 -22.00
C GLN A 736 19.97 -5.74 -22.81
N THR A 737 20.81 -4.83 -22.36
CA THR A 737 22.05 -4.47 -23.07
C THR A 737 23.06 -5.62 -22.98
N LEU A 738 23.69 -5.95 -24.11
CA LEU A 738 24.77 -6.93 -24.19
C LEU A 738 26.12 -6.23 -24.37
N GLY A 739 27.18 -6.82 -23.81
CA GLY A 739 28.54 -6.29 -23.87
C GLY A 739 29.62 -7.37 -23.87
N ALA A 740 30.75 -7.05 -23.24
CA ALA A 740 31.97 -7.85 -23.20
C ALA A 740 32.60 -8.16 -24.58
N PRO A 741 32.89 -7.13 -25.41
CA PRO A 741 33.59 -7.35 -26.66
C PRO A 741 35.03 -7.82 -26.41
N ASN A 742 35.56 -8.57 -27.38
CA ASN A 742 36.96 -9.01 -27.45
C ASN A 742 37.48 -9.90 -26.29
N GLY A 743 36.64 -10.26 -25.32
CA GLY A 743 36.94 -11.22 -24.25
C GLY A 743 36.55 -12.66 -24.61
N TYR A 744 36.58 -13.55 -23.60
CA TYR A 744 36.09 -14.92 -23.70
C TYR A 744 34.56 -15.04 -23.52
N GLY A 745 33.91 -13.99 -23.01
CA GLY A 745 32.51 -13.99 -22.56
C GLY A 745 32.43 -14.05 -21.03
N ALA A 746 31.33 -14.58 -20.51
CA ALA A 746 31.15 -14.80 -19.07
C ALA A 746 30.84 -16.29 -18.82
N ASP A 747 31.61 -17.04 -18.04
CA ASP A 747 32.80 -16.65 -17.25
C ASP A 747 34.03 -16.21 -18.08
N THR A 748 34.88 -15.36 -17.49
CA THR A 748 36.14 -14.92 -18.12
C THR A 748 37.16 -16.06 -18.19
N GLY A 749 38.06 -16.03 -19.18
CA GLY A 749 39.14 -17.01 -19.29
C GLY A 749 40.01 -17.04 -18.05
N ARG A 750 40.29 -15.87 -17.44
CA ARG A 750 41.04 -15.79 -16.19
C ARG A 750 40.35 -16.52 -15.02
N LEU A 751 39.03 -16.38 -14.86
CA LEU A 751 38.32 -17.04 -13.77
C LEU A 751 38.46 -18.57 -13.85
N ILE A 752 38.33 -19.11 -15.07
CA ILE A 752 38.53 -20.53 -15.37
C ILE A 752 39.96 -20.97 -15.01
N GLN A 753 40.97 -20.20 -15.44
CA GLN A 753 42.38 -20.51 -15.15
C GLN A 753 42.72 -20.53 -13.66
N VAL A 754 42.17 -19.59 -12.88
CA VAL A 754 42.48 -19.46 -11.45
C VAL A 754 41.74 -20.49 -10.61
N THR A 755 40.48 -20.76 -10.92
CA THR A 755 39.65 -21.69 -10.13
C THR A 755 39.86 -23.15 -10.52
N GLY A 756 40.35 -23.42 -11.74
CA GLY A 756 40.44 -24.77 -12.28
C GLY A 756 39.07 -25.41 -12.55
N LEU A 757 37.99 -24.67 -12.34
CA LEU A 757 36.64 -25.09 -12.68
C LEU A 757 36.51 -24.92 -14.18
N GLY A 758 36.16 -25.99 -14.88
CA GLY A 758 35.85 -25.92 -16.31
C GLY A 758 34.74 -24.90 -16.57
N LYS A 759 34.57 -24.49 -17.83
CA LYS A 759 33.50 -23.57 -18.23
C LYS A 759 32.16 -24.13 -17.73
N ALA A 760 31.57 -23.53 -16.70
CA ALA A 760 30.35 -24.02 -16.05
C ALA A 760 29.15 -23.77 -16.99
N GLY A 761 29.06 -24.56 -18.07
CA GLY A 761 28.01 -24.40 -19.09
C GLY A 761 27.85 -22.98 -19.62
N SER A 762 28.91 -22.14 -19.61
CA SER A 762 28.88 -20.68 -19.81
C SER A 762 27.81 -20.25 -20.82
N PRO A 763 26.72 -19.62 -20.35
CA PRO A 763 25.58 -19.30 -21.20
C PRO A 763 25.87 -18.13 -22.15
N TYR A 764 26.88 -17.31 -21.87
CA TYR A 764 27.12 -16.05 -22.58
C TYR A 764 28.50 -16.03 -23.25
N GLY A 765 28.49 -16.10 -24.58
CA GLY A 765 29.68 -15.95 -25.41
C GLY A 765 30.18 -14.50 -25.52
N LYS A 766 31.24 -14.32 -26.30
CA LYS A 766 31.74 -13.00 -26.71
C LYS A 766 30.59 -12.17 -27.31
N ASP A 767 30.54 -10.88 -26.97
CA ASP A 767 29.52 -9.91 -27.44
C ASP A 767 28.08 -10.25 -27.01
N GLN A 768 27.88 -11.24 -26.14
CA GLN A 768 26.56 -11.75 -25.72
C GLN A 768 26.40 -11.73 -24.19
N VAL A 769 27.27 -11.00 -23.47
CA VAL A 769 27.21 -10.94 -22.00
C VAL A 769 26.18 -9.89 -21.57
N PRO A 770 25.09 -10.28 -20.90
CA PRO A 770 24.07 -9.35 -20.44
C PRO A 770 24.50 -8.69 -19.12
N THR A 771 23.72 -7.72 -18.65
CA THR A 771 24.03 -6.90 -17.46
C THR A 771 24.38 -7.68 -16.19
N VAL A 772 23.82 -8.88 -15.98
CA VAL A 772 24.21 -9.73 -14.84
C VAL A 772 25.66 -10.20 -14.92
N GLY A 773 26.29 -10.25 -16.09
CA GLY A 773 27.71 -10.56 -16.25
C GLY A 773 28.60 -9.34 -16.48
N LEU A 774 28.02 -8.13 -16.63
CA LEU A 774 28.78 -6.92 -16.90
C LEU A 774 29.32 -6.28 -15.60
N PRO A 775 30.54 -5.73 -15.63
CA PRO A 775 31.14 -5.10 -14.46
C PRO A 775 30.38 -3.86 -13.99
N LEU A 776 30.46 -3.56 -12.69
CA LEU A 776 30.11 -2.24 -12.17
C LEU A 776 31.18 -1.25 -12.62
N LEU A 777 30.79 -0.26 -13.42
CA LEU A 777 31.63 0.86 -13.81
C LEU A 777 31.38 2.02 -12.85
N PHE A 778 32.43 2.51 -12.22
CA PHE A 778 32.37 3.73 -11.41
C PHE A 778 33.19 4.83 -12.07
N GLU A 779 32.63 6.04 -12.14
CA GLU A 779 33.31 7.26 -12.54
C GLU A 779 33.47 8.19 -11.33
N PHE A 780 34.70 8.60 -11.08
CA PHE A 780 35.03 9.64 -10.10
C PHE A 780 35.43 10.91 -10.83
N ARG A 781 34.83 12.04 -10.44
CA ARG A 781 35.25 13.38 -10.84
C ARG A 781 35.67 14.16 -9.61
N CYS A 782 36.96 14.44 -9.52
CA CYS A 782 37.55 15.32 -8.53
C CYS A 782 37.92 16.63 -9.23
N TYR A 783 37.43 17.76 -8.75
CA TYR A 783 37.70 19.04 -9.40
C TYR A 783 38.95 19.70 -8.80
N PRO A 784 39.74 20.46 -9.59
CA PRO A 784 40.90 21.17 -9.07
C PRO A 784 40.50 22.14 -7.95
N ASN A 785 41.20 22.08 -6.81
CA ASN A 785 41.00 22.99 -5.70
C ASN A 785 42.31 23.15 -4.89
N ASP A 786 42.72 24.40 -4.68
CA ASP A 786 43.97 24.70 -3.98
C ASP A 786 43.86 24.51 -2.43
N SER A 787 42.66 24.33 -1.88
CA SER A 787 42.44 23.98 -0.46
C SER A 787 42.52 22.49 -0.15
N SER A 788 42.51 21.64 -1.20
CA SER A 788 42.67 20.19 -1.08
C SER A 788 44.14 19.80 -1.01
N ILE A 789 44.45 18.74 -0.27
CA ILE A 789 45.83 18.24 -0.06
C ILE A 789 46.20 17.23 -1.16
N GLY A 790 45.34 16.23 -1.43
CA GLY A 790 45.56 15.24 -2.50
C GLY A 790 46.64 14.18 -2.20
N LEU A 791 46.91 13.91 -0.92
CA LEU A 791 47.97 12.98 -0.50
C LEU A 791 47.46 11.58 -0.09
N ASN A 792 46.14 11.39 -0.01
CA ASN A 792 45.54 10.11 0.35
C ASN A 792 45.80 9.05 -0.72
N GLY A 793 46.39 7.92 -0.30
CA GLY A 793 46.83 6.85 -1.18
C GLY A 793 45.90 5.65 -1.20
N PHE A 794 45.62 5.12 -2.38
CA PHE A 794 44.80 3.93 -2.63
C PHE A 794 45.65 2.67 -2.70
N LYS A 795 45.16 1.59 -2.07
CA LYS A 795 45.72 0.25 -2.21
C LYS A 795 45.15 -0.40 -3.48
N ILE A 796 46.04 -0.83 -4.37
CA ILE A 796 45.65 -1.44 -5.66
C ILE A 796 46.39 -2.78 -5.90
N ALA A 797 45.90 -3.54 -6.86
CA ALA A 797 46.61 -4.64 -7.49
C ALA A 797 46.84 -4.34 -8.98
N LEU A 798 47.84 -4.98 -9.57
CA LEU A 798 47.99 -5.07 -11.02
C LEU A 798 47.41 -6.40 -11.48
N ALA A 799 46.47 -6.36 -12.43
CA ALA A 799 45.86 -7.58 -12.94
C ALA A 799 46.91 -8.55 -13.52
N LEU A 800 47.96 -8.03 -14.16
CA LEU A 800 49.10 -8.76 -14.71
C LEU A 800 50.40 -7.96 -14.59
N ASN A 801 51.54 -8.64 -14.42
CA ASN A 801 52.86 -7.97 -14.47
C ASN A 801 53.36 -7.75 -15.90
N SER A 802 53.00 -8.66 -16.80
CA SER A 802 53.62 -8.80 -18.12
C SER A 802 53.04 -7.85 -19.17
N SER A 803 51.97 -7.13 -18.83
CA SER A 803 51.31 -6.18 -19.73
C SER A 803 50.45 -5.19 -18.94
N ALA A 804 50.29 -3.98 -19.48
CA ALA A 804 49.32 -2.99 -19.01
C ALA A 804 47.89 -3.30 -19.46
N ALA A 805 47.69 -4.29 -20.34
CA ALA A 805 46.39 -4.73 -20.87
C ALA A 805 46.00 -6.14 -20.35
N PRO A 806 44.71 -6.49 -20.30
CA PRO A 806 43.56 -5.61 -20.55
C PRO A 806 43.43 -4.51 -19.49
N PHE A 807 42.83 -3.40 -19.89
CA PHE A 807 42.76 -2.21 -19.06
C PHE A 807 41.61 -2.29 -18.05
N PHE A 808 41.92 -2.04 -16.78
CA PHE A 808 40.96 -1.94 -15.68
C PHE A 808 40.67 -0.50 -15.28
N ARG A 809 41.53 0.43 -15.71
CA ARG A 809 41.42 1.86 -15.41
C ARG A 809 41.65 2.72 -16.64
N ALA A 810 40.80 3.73 -16.81
CA ALA A 810 40.98 4.84 -17.74
C ALA A 810 40.92 6.16 -16.95
N PHE A 811 41.89 7.06 -17.13
CA PHE A 811 41.96 8.26 -16.30
C PHE A 811 42.68 9.45 -16.95
N SER A 812 42.32 10.65 -16.50
CA SER A 812 43.07 11.89 -16.64
C SER A 812 43.25 12.47 -15.24
N THR A 813 44.49 12.64 -14.76
CA THR A 813 44.74 13.20 -13.42
C THR A 813 45.77 14.31 -13.49
N GLY A 814 45.50 15.40 -12.79
CA GLY A 814 46.43 16.52 -12.65
C GLY A 814 47.62 16.18 -11.75
N GLY A 815 48.73 16.89 -11.94
CA GLY A 815 49.98 16.66 -11.22
C GLY A 815 51.04 17.70 -11.56
N ILE A 816 52.21 17.62 -10.92
CA ILE A 816 53.33 18.54 -11.16
C ILE A 816 54.28 17.91 -12.19
N LEU A 817 54.44 18.57 -13.35
CA LEU A 817 55.34 18.11 -14.40
C LEU A 817 56.81 18.25 -13.99
N ALA A 818 57.71 17.54 -14.69
CA ALA A 818 59.17 17.64 -14.46
C ALA A 818 59.71 19.07 -14.59
N SER A 819 58.99 19.96 -15.29
CA SER A 819 59.28 21.40 -15.40
C SER A 819 58.84 22.24 -14.19
N GLY A 820 58.22 21.62 -13.18
CA GLY A 820 57.61 22.29 -12.02
C GLY A 820 56.25 22.92 -12.29
N GLN A 821 55.72 22.82 -13.51
CA GLN A 821 54.42 23.40 -13.87
C GLN A 821 53.25 22.47 -13.48
N PRO A 822 52.16 23.01 -12.89
CA PRO A 822 50.98 22.22 -12.59
C PRO A 822 50.18 21.89 -13.86
N LYS A 823 49.93 20.61 -14.10
CA LYS A 823 48.90 20.13 -15.03
C LYS A 823 47.58 20.06 -14.25
N LYS A 824 46.67 21.01 -14.48
CA LYS A 824 45.30 20.96 -13.94
C LYS A 824 44.40 20.17 -14.89
N VAL A 825 43.50 19.36 -14.33
CA VAL A 825 42.52 18.57 -15.08
C VAL A 825 41.13 18.93 -14.60
N ASP A 826 40.33 19.53 -15.48
CA ASP A 826 38.91 19.73 -15.23
C ASP A 826 38.12 18.53 -15.81
N PRO A 827 37.53 17.67 -14.97
CA PRO A 827 36.90 16.44 -15.42
C PRO A 827 35.72 16.66 -16.39
N ASP A 828 35.08 17.83 -16.40
CA ASP A 828 33.99 18.12 -17.34
C ASP A 828 34.50 18.34 -18.78
N ASN A 829 35.78 18.70 -18.92
CA ASN A 829 36.44 18.97 -20.19
C ASN A 829 37.33 17.81 -20.70
N GLU A 830 37.24 16.63 -20.07
CA GLU A 830 38.02 15.44 -20.41
C GLU A 830 37.14 14.34 -21.04
N PRO A 831 36.88 14.39 -22.37
CA PRO A 831 36.12 13.33 -23.04
C PRO A 831 36.94 12.04 -23.24
N THR A 832 38.27 12.15 -23.25
CA THR A 832 39.22 11.06 -23.49
C THR A 832 40.30 11.07 -22.41
N ALA A 833 40.61 9.91 -21.85
CA ALA A 833 41.68 9.73 -20.88
C ALA A 833 43.05 10.14 -21.43
N GLN A 834 43.82 10.90 -20.64
CA GLN A 834 45.14 11.44 -21.00
C GLN A 834 46.25 11.00 -20.04
N GLY A 835 45.94 10.18 -19.05
CA GLY A 835 46.85 9.75 -18.01
C GLY A 835 47.13 10.82 -16.96
N GLY A 836 48.00 10.47 -16.02
CA GLY A 836 48.42 11.31 -14.90
C GLY A 836 49.84 11.82 -15.05
N VAL A 837 50.41 12.22 -13.91
CA VAL A 837 51.81 12.59 -13.79
C VAL A 837 52.40 11.79 -12.63
N ASN A 838 53.55 11.16 -12.85
CA ASN A 838 54.25 10.43 -11.81
C ASN A 838 54.76 11.44 -10.75
N PRO A 839 54.39 11.30 -9.46
CA PRO A 839 54.72 12.28 -8.44
C PRO A 839 56.22 12.33 -8.09
N ILE A 840 57.00 11.32 -8.47
CA ILE A 840 58.44 11.23 -8.20
C ILE A 840 59.24 11.82 -9.37
N THR A 841 58.89 11.46 -10.61
CA THR A 841 59.67 11.84 -11.80
C THR A 841 59.12 13.05 -12.55
N GLY A 842 57.87 13.44 -12.29
CA GLY A 842 57.17 14.49 -13.04
C GLY A 842 56.85 14.12 -14.50
N LEU A 843 57.05 12.86 -14.89
CA LEU A 843 56.73 12.35 -16.23
C LEU A 843 55.27 11.97 -16.35
N THR A 844 54.69 12.17 -17.54
CA THR A 844 53.32 11.73 -17.84
C THR A 844 53.20 10.21 -17.80
N THR A 845 52.11 9.70 -17.23
CA THR A 845 51.79 8.27 -17.24
C THR A 845 50.88 7.93 -18.43
N PRO A 846 50.79 6.66 -18.84
CA PRO A 846 49.78 6.21 -19.79
C PRO A 846 48.35 6.53 -19.32
N ALA A 847 47.44 6.69 -20.28
CA ALA A 847 46.02 6.95 -20.04
C ALA A 847 45.20 5.73 -19.60
N LEU A 848 45.72 4.54 -19.89
CA LEU A 848 45.10 3.26 -19.63
C LEU A 848 46.12 2.34 -18.96
N ASP A 849 45.66 1.60 -17.95
CA ASP A 849 46.45 0.56 -17.30
C ASP A 849 45.56 -0.52 -16.66
N ASN A 850 46.19 -1.55 -16.10
CA ASN A 850 45.54 -2.69 -15.49
C ASN A 850 45.46 -2.59 -13.95
N SER A 851 45.41 -1.37 -13.42
CA SER A 851 45.27 -1.14 -11.98
C SER A 851 43.85 -1.51 -11.52
N PHE A 852 43.76 -2.46 -10.60
CA PHE A 852 42.54 -2.87 -9.92
C PHE A 852 42.50 -2.25 -8.51
N TYR A 853 41.44 -1.51 -8.19
CA TYR A 853 41.29 -0.88 -6.88
C TYR A 853 40.65 -1.85 -5.90
N TYR A 854 41.27 -2.03 -4.74
CA TYR A 854 40.63 -2.75 -3.66
C TYR A 854 39.53 -1.91 -3.02
N GLY A 855 38.44 -2.56 -2.63
CA GLY A 855 37.35 -1.88 -1.97
C GLY A 855 36.21 -2.80 -1.59
N GLN A 856 35.06 -2.20 -1.34
CA GLN A 856 33.83 -2.89 -0.97
C GLN A 856 32.63 -2.12 -1.50
N ALA A 857 31.64 -2.84 -2.02
CA ALA A 857 30.32 -2.30 -2.31
C ALA A 857 29.32 -2.72 -1.22
N ASP A 858 28.49 -1.79 -0.79
CA ASP A 858 27.39 -2.03 0.14
C ASP A 858 26.09 -2.03 -0.66
N PHE A 859 25.30 -3.09 -0.50
CA PHE A 859 24.09 -3.35 -1.26
C PHE A 859 22.86 -3.38 -0.38
N VAL A 860 21.74 -2.94 -0.94
CA VAL A 860 20.41 -3.16 -0.40
C VAL A 860 19.55 -3.93 -1.41
N VAL A 861 18.91 -5.00 -0.94
CA VAL A 861 17.96 -5.79 -1.74
C VAL A 861 16.59 -5.11 -1.73
N ARG A 862 16.47 -4.04 -2.51
CA ARG A 862 15.22 -3.26 -2.62
C ARG A 862 14.33 -3.70 -3.78
N ILE A 863 14.96 -4.14 -4.87
CA ILE A 863 14.29 -4.52 -6.11
C ILE A 863 14.23 -6.05 -6.21
N SER A 864 13.04 -6.55 -6.50
CA SER A 864 12.81 -7.96 -6.80
C SER A 864 12.01 -8.06 -8.09
N ARG A 865 12.36 -8.99 -8.98
CA ARG A 865 11.74 -9.11 -10.29
C ARG A 865 11.31 -10.53 -10.63
N SER A 866 10.10 -10.65 -11.14
CA SER A 866 9.50 -11.91 -11.57
C SER A 866 8.94 -11.79 -12.99
N HIS A 867 8.89 -12.92 -13.69
CA HIS A 867 8.43 -13.02 -15.08
C HIS A 867 7.37 -14.10 -15.17
N SER A 868 6.34 -13.84 -15.99
CA SER A 868 5.30 -14.81 -16.26
C SER A 868 5.69 -15.77 -17.39
N ILE A 869 4.90 -16.83 -17.53
CA ILE A 869 4.74 -17.58 -18.77
C ILE A 869 4.21 -16.71 -19.92
N TRP A 870 4.13 -17.29 -21.10
CA TRP A 870 3.41 -16.69 -22.22
C TRP A 870 1.94 -17.12 -22.22
N PHE A 871 1.04 -16.15 -22.07
CA PHE A 871 -0.40 -16.36 -22.13
C PHE A 871 -0.88 -16.34 -23.59
N ASP A 872 -1.66 -17.34 -24.00
CA ASP A 872 -2.29 -17.40 -25.32
C ASP A 872 -3.71 -16.84 -25.25
N SER A 873 -3.96 -15.67 -25.84
CA SER A 873 -5.29 -15.05 -25.89
C SER A 873 -6.37 -15.95 -26.49
N GLN A 874 -6.00 -16.95 -27.31
CA GLN A 874 -6.88 -17.78 -28.14
C GLN A 874 -7.64 -17.00 -29.22
N LEU A 875 -7.35 -15.71 -29.39
CA LEU A 875 -7.98 -14.82 -30.34
C LEU A 875 -7.03 -14.56 -31.53
N GLY A 876 -7.63 -14.32 -32.70
CA GLY A 876 -6.86 -14.02 -33.91
C GLY A 876 -6.24 -12.62 -33.90
N SER A 877 -6.93 -11.64 -33.31
CA SER A 877 -6.48 -10.25 -33.20
C SER A 877 -6.98 -9.62 -31.88
N PRO A 878 -6.42 -10.03 -30.73
CA PRO A 878 -6.90 -9.57 -29.43
C PRO A 878 -6.67 -8.07 -29.21
N VAL A 879 -7.61 -7.41 -28.55
CA VAL A 879 -7.45 -6.07 -27.99
C VAL A 879 -7.21 -6.22 -26.49
N TYR A 880 -6.11 -5.66 -25.99
CA TYR A 880 -5.77 -5.71 -24.57
C TYR A 880 -6.12 -4.39 -23.88
N TYR A 881 -6.57 -4.47 -22.63
CA TYR A 881 -6.92 -3.32 -21.80
C TYR A 881 -5.95 -3.17 -20.62
N THR A 882 -6.13 -2.12 -19.82
CA THR A 882 -5.33 -1.91 -18.61
C THR A 882 -5.55 -3.05 -17.63
N PRO A 883 -4.49 -3.69 -17.13
CA PRO A 883 -4.62 -4.75 -16.12
C PRO A 883 -5.11 -4.22 -14.78
N LEU A 884 -5.88 -5.04 -14.07
CA LEU A 884 -6.27 -4.77 -12.69
C LEU A 884 -5.31 -5.51 -11.76
N VAL A 885 -4.95 -4.87 -10.64
CA VAL A 885 -3.96 -5.36 -9.69
C VAL A 885 -4.54 -5.23 -8.29
N GLU A 886 -4.48 -6.30 -7.51
CA GLU A 886 -4.88 -6.33 -6.11
C GLU A 886 -3.68 -6.73 -5.23
N PRO A 887 -3.41 -6.02 -4.12
CA PRO A 887 -4.00 -4.74 -3.72
C PRO A 887 -3.72 -3.63 -4.75
N THR A 888 -4.66 -2.69 -4.86
CA THR A 888 -4.54 -1.56 -5.78
C THR A 888 -3.31 -0.71 -5.46
N PRO A 889 -2.77 0.07 -6.42
CA PRO A 889 -1.58 0.90 -6.18
C PRO A 889 -1.68 1.84 -4.97
N SER A 890 -2.88 2.33 -4.64
CA SER A 890 -3.14 3.18 -3.47
C SER A 890 -3.17 2.41 -2.15
N GLN A 891 -3.42 1.10 -2.19
CA GLN A 891 -3.43 0.22 -1.01
C GLN A 891 -2.04 -0.37 -0.72
N GLN A 892 -1.05 -0.16 -1.58
CA GLN A 892 0.31 -0.60 -1.34
C GLN A 892 0.95 0.18 -0.18
N PRO A 893 1.79 -0.44 0.67
CA PRO A 893 2.45 0.26 1.77
C PRO A 893 3.22 1.51 1.31
N ALA A 894 3.22 2.55 2.13
CA ALA A 894 3.77 3.87 1.76
C ALA A 894 5.25 3.80 1.29
N GLY A 895 5.51 4.39 0.12
CA GLY A 895 6.83 4.40 -0.52
C GLY A 895 7.25 3.09 -1.17
N THR A 896 6.34 2.12 -1.30
CA THR A 896 6.52 0.89 -2.07
C THR A 896 5.74 0.94 -3.39
N SER A 897 6.10 0.11 -4.37
CA SER A 897 5.31 -0.01 -5.60
C SER A 897 5.54 -1.30 -6.37
N LEU A 898 4.54 -1.67 -7.18
CA LEU A 898 4.62 -2.71 -8.19
C LEU A 898 4.72 -2.05 -9.57
N VAL A 899 5.73 -2.42 -10.36
CA VAL A 899 5.92 -1.92 -11.72
C VAL A 899 5.84 -3.07 -12.71
N PHE A 900 4.82 -3.03 -13.57
CA PHE A 900 4.61 -4.02 -14.62
C PHE A 900 5.21 -3.58 -15.94
N ALA A 901 5.70 -4.54 -16.72
CA ALA A 901 6.08 -4.35 -18.11
C ALA A 901 5.66 -5.57 -18.94
N TYR A 902 5.40 -5.37 -20.23
CA TYR A 902 4.74 -6.33 -21.10
C TYR A 902 5.47 -6.49 -22.43
N ARG A 903 5.35 -7.64 -23.06
CA ARG A 903 5.76 -7.83 -24.47
C ARG A 903 4.88 -8.87 -25.16
N GLY A 904 4.76 -8.74 -26.47
CA GLY A 904 3.80 -9.51 -27.26
C GLY A 904 4.47 -10.35 -28.36
N ALA A 905 3.85 -11.48 -28.68
CA ALA A 905 4.28 -12.38 -29.76
C ALA A 905 3.10 -12.81 -30.63
N THR A 906 3.38 -13.07 -31.90
CA THR A 906 2.43 -13.63 -32.87
C THR A 906 2.53 -15.16 -32.91
N THR A 907 3.72 -15.70 -32.67
CA THR A 907 3.98 -17.14 -32.71
C THR A 907 4.95 -17.56 -31.60
N LEU A 908 4.69 -18.73 -31.01
CA LEU A 908 5.61 -19.42 -30.11
C LEU A 908 5.83 -20.82 -30.67
N THR A 909 7.09 -21.18 -30.87
CA THR A 909 7.46 -22.50 -31.41
C THR A 909 8.28 -23.26 -30.37
N PRO A 910 7.79 -24.40 -29.86
CA PRO A 910 8.54 -25.22 -28.91
C PRO A 910 9.77 -25.85 -29.57
N ALA A 911 10.79 -26.17 -28.78
CA ALA A 911 11.93 -26.93 -29.27
C ALA A 911 11.50 -28.33 -29.76
N PRO A 912 12.10 -28.86 -30.84
CA PRO A 912 11.81 -30.20 -31.34
C PRO A 912 12.41 -31.26 -30.40
N SER A 913 11.69 -31.65 -29.35
CA SER A 913 12.06 -32.78 -28.51
C SER A 913 10.85 -33.43 -27.83
N GLY A 914 10.46 -34.62 -28.31
CA GLY A 914 9.89 -35.79 -27.61
C GLY A 914 8.74 -35.69 -26.58
N GLY A 915 8.38 -34.51 -26.08
CA GLY A 915 7.28 -34.26 -25.13
C GLY A 915 6.27 -33.28 -25.72
N SER A 916 5.06 -33.26 -25.15
CA SER A 916 3.92 -32.50 -25.65
C SER A 916 4.26 -31.04 -25.96
N ALA A 917 4.17 -30.67 -27.25
CA ALA A 917 4.61 -29.40 -27.86
C ALA A 917 4.08 -28.10 -27.21
N LYS A 918 3.03 -28.14 -26.38
CA LYS A 918 2.49 -26.95 -25.70
C LYS A 918 3.10 -26.68 -24.32
N GLY A 919 3.78 -27.64 -23.70
CA GLY A 919 4.22 -27.57 -22.31
C GLY A 919 5.42 -26.65 -22.02
N THR A 920 6.15 -26.18 -23.03
CA THR A 920 7.45 -25.51 -22.79
C THR A 920 7.33 -24.02 -22.47
N TYR A 921 6.46 -23.27 -23.15
CA TYR A 921 6.29 -21.81 -22.94
C TYR A 921 5.19 -21.46 -21.93
N ILE A 922 4.42 -22.46 -21.47
CA ILE A 922 3.44 -22.37 -20.37
C ILE A 922 4.03 -22.81 -19.02
N ASN A 923 5.35 -23.02 -18.94
CA ASN A 923 6.05 -23.32 -17.70
C ASN A 923 7.15 -22.28 -17.47
N ALA A 924 7.07 -21.54 -16.36
CA ALA A 924 8.00 -20.47 -16.04
C ALA A 924 9.43 -20.98 -15.75
N ASP A 925 9.63 -22.26 -15.42
CA ASP A 925 10.98 -22.84 -15.22
C ASP A 925 11.82 -22.86 -16.51
N ASN A 926 11.17 -22.77 -17.66
CA ASN A 926 11.81 -22.65 -18.97
C ASN A 926 12.13 -21.20 -19.35
N ILE A 927 11.99 -20.26 -18.42
CA ILE A 927 12.20 -18.83 -18.63
C ILE A 927 13.42 -18.36 -17.84
N ASP A 928 14.32 -17.62 -18.48
CA ASP A 928 15.54 -17.10 -17.87
C ASP A 928 15.30 -15.80 -17.07
N PHE A 929 16.35 -15.28 -16.43
CA PHE A 929 16.27 -14.11 -15.55
C PHE A 929 15.83 -12.80 -16.25
N TYR A 930 15.81 -12.78 -17.58
CA TYR A 930 15.38 -11.66 -18.44
C TYR A 930 13.97 -11.87 -19.03
N GLY A 931 13.34 -13.02 -18.74
CA GLY A 931 12.05 -13.42 -19.27
C GLY A 931 12.15 -14.18 -20.60
N ASP A 932 13.34 -14.45 -21.11
CA ASP A 932 13.58 -15.13 -22.39
C ASP A 932 13.59 -16.65 -22.25
N SER A 933 13.53 -17.38 -23.37
CA SER A 933 13.61 -18.84 -23.32
C SER A 933 14.96 -19.28 -22.75
N LYS A 934 14.92 -20.10 -21.71
CA LYS A 934 16.10 -20.74 -21.13
C LYS A 934 16.77 -21.64 -22.17
N ILE A 935 18.10 -21.66 -22.14
CA ILE A 935 18.91 -22.61 -22.90
C ILE A 935 18.98 -23.92 -22.13
N VAL A 936 18.53 -25.00 -22.76
CA VAL A 936 18.54 -26.38 -22.23
C VAL A 936 19.43 -27.27 -23.07
N ALA A 937 20.10 -28.23 -22.44
CA ALA A 937 20.87 -29.25 -23.16
C ALA A 937 19.92 -30.34 -23.68
N LEU A 938 19.55 -30.27 -24.95
CA LEU A 938 18.71 -31.28 -25.62
C LEU A 938 19.62 -32.22 -26.43
N GLY A 939 19.72 -33.48 -26.01
CA GLY A 939 20.55 -34.48 -26.70
C GLY A 939 22.05 -34.14 -26.75
N GLY A 940 22.55 -33.37 -25.78
CA GLY A 940 23.94 -32.91 -25.73
C GLY A 940 24.22 -31.62 -26.52
N THR A 941 23.22 -31.00 -27.15
CA THR A 941 23.34 -29.71 -27.83
C THR A 941 22.52 -28.65 -27.08
N ALA A 942 23.11 -27.48 -26.83
CA ALA A 942 22.42 -26.37 -26.19
C ALA A 942 21.41 -25.73 -27.15
N ALA A 943 20.14 -25.68 -26.78
CA ALA A 943 19.07 -25.06 -27.57
C ALA A 943 18.07 -24.34 -26.65
N SER A 944 17.41 -23.30 -27.16
CA SER A 944 16.31 -22.64 -26.45
C SER A 944 15.13 -23.60 -26.30
N ALA A 945 14.50 -23.64 -25.12
CA ALA A 945 13.29 -24.42 -24.85
C ALA A 945 12.12 -24.08 -25.81
N PHE A 946 12.06 -22.83 -26.28
CA PHE A 946 11.14 -22.35 -27.32
C PHE A 946 11.71 -21.13 -28.04
N THR A 947 11.15 -20.79 -29.20
CA THR A 947 11.46 -19.57 -29.94
C THR A 947 10.25 -18.65 -30.06
N VAL A 948 10.48 -17.34 -30.00
CA VAL A 948 9.45 -16.31 -29.99
C VAL A 948 9.45 -15.53 -31.31
N GLY A 949 8.31 -15.50 -32.00
CA GLY A 949 8.05 -14.57 -33.10
C GLY A 949 7.33 -13.33 -32.57
N PHE A 950 8.08 -12.27 -32.30
CA PHE A 950 7.54 -11.00 -31.77
C PHE A 950 6.60 -10.29 -32.78
N VAL A 951 5.71 -9.43 -32.27
CA VAL A 951 4.76 -8.65 -33.08
C VAL A 951 5.46 -7.81 -34.14
N THR A 952 6.49 -7.07 -33.72
CA THR A 952 7.42 -6.44 -34.65
C THR A 952 8.65 -7.35 -34.76
N PRO A 953 9.01 -7.84 -35.96
CA PRO A 953 10.14 -8.75 -36.12
C PRO A 953 11.41 -8.21 -35.46
N GLY A 954 11.91 -8.93 -34.47
CA GLY A 954 13.13 -8.59 -33.72
C GLY A 954 12.96 -7.57 -32.58
N ASP A 955 11.77 -7.01 -32.35
CA ASP A 955 11.52 -6.16 -31.17
C ASP A 955 11.17 -7.01 -29.95
N ASN A 956 12.17 -7.33 -29.13
CA ASN A 956 12.02 -8.08 -27.87
C ASN A 956 11.87 -7.17 -26.63
N THR A 957 11.65 -5.86 -26.83
CA THR A 957 11.67 -4.88 -25.75
C THR A 957 10.40 -4.93 -24.90
N TRP A 958 10.56 -4.67 -23.60
CA TRP A 958 9.47 -4.56 -22.64
C TRP A 958 8.78 -3.18 -22.77
N LYS A 959 7.46 -3.19 -22.87
CA LYS A 959 6.58 -2.01 -22.97
C LYS A 959 5.90 -1.75 -21.61
N PRO A 960 5.68 -0.48 -21.21
CA PRO A 960 5.04 -0.18 -19.93
C PRO A 960 3.53 -0.47 -19.90
N ASN A 961 2.87 -0.50 -21.07
CA ASN A 961 1.42 -0.61 -21.18
C ASN A 961 1.01 -1.84 -21.99
N LEU A 962 0.12 -2.67 -21.45
CA LEU A 962 -0.37 -3.88 -22.13
C LEU A 962 -1.15 -3.55 -23.41
N THR A 963 -1.89 -2.43 -23.43
CA THR A 963 -2.67 -1.96 -24.58
C THR A 963 -1.85 -1.80 -25.86
N SER A 964 -0.55 -1.51 -25.72
CA SER A 964 0.41 -1.41 -26.84
C SER A 964 0.66 -2.72 -27.57
N LEU A 965 0.20 -3.85 -27.02
CA LEU A 965 0.36 -5.19 -27.58
C LEU A 965 -0.89 -5.68 -28.33
N SER A 966 -1.91 -4.84 -28.54
CA SER A 966 -3.12 -5.24 -29.27
C SER A 966 -2.76 -5.79 -30.66
N GLY A 967 -3.34 -6.94 -31.01
CA GLY A 967 -2.97 -7.78 -32.15
C GLY A 967 -1.97 -8.90 -31.85
N ALA A 968 -1.31 -8.88 -30.69
CA ALA A 968 -0.41 -9.96 -30.26
C ALA A 968 -1.22 -11.16 -29.76
N LYS A 969 -1.14 -12.31 -30.44
CA LYS A 969 -1.82 -13.53 -29.97
C LYS A 969 -1.35 -13.95 -28.58
N PHE A 970 -0.06 -13.82 -28.31
CA PHE A 970 0.54 -14.16 -27.02
C PHE A 970 1.10 -12.91 -26.34
N PHE A 971 1.04 -12.88 -25.01
CA PHE A 971 1.74 -11.87 -24.22
C PHE A 971 2.45 -12.47 -23.02
N GLN A 972 3.47 -11.77 -22.55
CA GLN A 972 4.21 -12.06 -21.32
C GLN A 972 4.28 -10.78 -20.49
N PHE A 973 4.21 -10.90 -19.16
CA PHE A 973 4.44 -9.78 -18.26
C PHE A 973 5.64 -10.02 -17.33
N ARG A 974 6.15 -8.92 -16.80
CA ARG A 974 7.21 -8.84 -15.83
C ARG A 974 6.79 -7.89 -14.74
N VAL A 975 6.86 -8.32 -13.48
CA VAL A 975 6.57 -7.48 -12.32
C VAL A 975 7.86 -7.17 -11.57
N SER A 976 8.06 -5.90 -11.24
CA SER A 976 9.15 -5.43 -10.37
C SER A 976 8.56 -4.90 -9.07
N PHE A 977 8.94 -5.52 -7.96
CA PHE A 977 8.60 -5.10 -6.61
C PHE A 977 9.67 -4.11 -6.13
N LEU A 978 9.25 -2.89 -5.78
CA LEU A 978 10.11 -1.84 -5.27
C LEU A 978 9.78 -1.62 -3.79
N SER A 979 10.68 -2.07 -2.91
CA SER A 979 10.54 -1.89 -1.47
C SER A 979 11.01 -0.50 -1.03
N ASN A 980 10.60 -0.06 0.16
CA ASN A 980 11.04 1.19 0.75
C ASN A 980 12.23 0.93 1.68
N ALA A 981 13.43 1.35 1.26
CA ALA A 981 14.66 1.11 2.01
C ALA A 981 14.74 1.89 3.34
N ALA A 982 13.95 2.97 3.51
CA ALA A 982 13.92 3.78 4.72
C ALA A 982 12.99 3.20 5.79
N THR A 983 11.80 2.73 5.40
CA THR A 983 10.80 2.20 6.34
C THR A 983 10.88 0.69 6.53
N GLY A 984 11.53 -0.05 5.62
CA GLY A 984 11.55 -1.51 5.64
C GLY A 984 10.30 -2.16 5.03
N LEU A 985 9.33 -1.37 4.59
CA LEU A 985 8.09 -1.85 3.99
C LEU A 985 8.32 -2.40 2.58
N TYR A 986 7.52 -3.38 2.19
CA TYR A 986 7.56 -4.02 0.87
C TYR A 986 6.15 -4.15 0.28
N PRO A 987 6.01 -4.11 -1.06
CA PRO A 987 4.72 -4.32 -1.70
C PRO A 987 4.34 -5.80 -1.70
N GLU A 988 3.03 -6.08 -1.76
CA GLU A 988 2.47 -7.44 -1.87
C GLU A 988 1.54 -7.50 -3.11
N LEU A 989 1.39 -8.68 -3.71
CA LEU A 989 0.52 -8.91 -4.86
C LEU A 989 -0.33 -10.15 -4.61
N SER A 990 -1.66 -9.98 -4.49
CA SER A 990 -2.64 -11.06 -4.30
C SER A 990 -3.29 -11.47 -5.61
N ALA A 991 -3.54 -10.54 -6.53
CA ALA A 991 -4.04 -10.87 -7.84
C ALA A 991 -3.60 -9.92 -8.95
N VAL A 992 -3.50 -10.44 -10.16
CA VAL A 992 -3.37 -9.64 -11.39
C VAL A 992 -4.31 -10.18 -12.46
N ALA A 993 -5.11 -9.28 -13.05
CA ALA A 993 -6.12 -9.60 -14.03
C ALA A 993 -5.90 -8.85 -15.35
N PHE A 994 -6.02 -9.56 -16.47
CA PHE A 994 -5.74 -9.07 -17.83
C PHE A 994 -7.00 -9.12 -18.70
N PRO A 995 -7.73 -7.99 -18.86
CA PRO A 995 -8.92 -7.93 -19.70
C PRO A 995 -8.60 -7.92 -21.20
N ILE A 996 -9.35 -8.71 -21.97
CA ILE A 996 -9.14 -8.93 -23.41
C ILE A 996 -10.48 -8.94 -24.15
N SER A 997 -10.52 -8.40 -25.36
CA SER A 997 -11.63 -8.57 -26.30
C SER A 997 -11.13 -8.87 -27.72
N ASN A 998 -12.04 -9.14 -28.66
CA ASN A 998 -11.73 -9.31 -30.08
C ASN A 998 -12.61 -8.45 -30.97
#